data_AF-A0A543EIC5-F1
#
_entry.id   AF-A0A543EIC5-F1
#
_cell.length_a   1.000
_cell.length_b   1.000
_cell.length_c   1.000
_cell.angle_alpha   90.00
_cell.angle_beta   90.00
_cell.angle_gamma   90.00
#
_symmetry.space_group_name_H-M   'P 1'
#
loop_
_entity.id
_entity.type
_entity.pdbx_description
1 polymer ?
#
loop_
_entity_poly.entity_id
_entity_poly.type
_entity_poly.pdbx_seq_one_letter_code
_entity_poly.pdbx_strand_id
1 'polypeptide(L)'
;MFKEQNNLPKPEIDSDKTDFVSKIKDNKKVKEVKKAASKVNNAVNMVNTGKQFLNQPLLPNEPSISKDKLWVKQPTSKIFNADSIPESAIVGINRVVKLDIHVEGKSIKYFKHFSLTQSATKHHEFELILAHDTLGSAENHNLEEIQNFLGKRITVVFKYKDVEGGAERNFIGVITEVGFSQEQGSLGNLVLSGFSPTILLDAAPHIQSFGGAQPISLNSIANEVIKEGLGQGKFDFRIDARHGNVSYSSQYGETHYNYLARIAEAYGEQFFYDGEVLHFGQLPPQEKPVLLTYGSNLTDVKIKMKAQHVNPSFYGYNSSKNEKFKGGSSKITHTSDIAKRAYEISEKTFQTPSLRVAPIKASSFMDIDASQKGTAGSKASEVFVTSGNTTVPFLYPGCIADIQMRKTDTNETSYFTKLMLIEVTHQVDARGYYNGSFQAIASDTGFIPRPEFTVPVAEPQFGKVVSNTDPENQGRVQVQLDWQTGQDTTEFIRVMSPDAGSSEKVGKNRGFMSIPEVGDQVIINFVHLHPDRPFVMGGMYHGGIGAGGGTGNNVMSFSGRSGAELKYDNGAGSMNLKDQGGANMNFDGTGNATTNANSNHTVNAGSSNVINVGGKKDAPPQSLLKMDAGGNITLDGKTSITLQVGDNSITISEEGIMASAGKGIIDITALTGALGLSSKGGPMDISTDSPLTITGGPSAVMSSGDTNIM
;
A
#
# COMPACT_ATOMS: atom_id res chain seq x y z
N MET A 1 -41.57 -44.84 -21.71
CA MET A 1 -41.13 -45.18 -23.09
C MET A 1 -39.87 -44.34 -23.34
N PHE A 2 -38.67 -44.87 -23.62
CA PHE A 2 -38.14 -46.24 -23.73
C PHE A 2 -36.89 -46.35 -22.79
N LYS A 3 -36.69 -47.43 -22.02
CA LYS A 3 -35.82 -48.60 -22.31
C LYS A 3 -34.40 -48.22 -22.80
N GLU A 4 -33.36 -48.40 -21.96
CA GLU A 4 -32.43 -49.57 -21.87
C GLU A 4 -31.31 -49.53 -22.94
N GLN A 5 -30.07 -50.03 -22.78
CA GLN A 5 -29.36 -50.89 -21.79
C GLN A 5 -27.81 -50.66 -21.98
N ASN A 6 -26.78 -51.17 -21.26
CA ASN A 6 -26.56 -52.03 -20.06
C ASN A 6 -25.08 -51.86 -19.56
N ASN A 7 -24.60 -52.77 -18.69
CA ASN A 7 -23.21 -53.25 -18.46
C ASN A 7 -22.24 -52.47 -17.53
N LEU A 8 -22.27 -52.89 -16.25
CA LEU A 8 -21.08 -53.15 -15.40
C LEU A 8 -20.81 -54.68 -15.41
N PRO A 9 -19.60 -55.19 -15.08
CA PRO A 9 -19.32 -55.55 -13.67
C PRO A 9 -17.84 -55.38 -13.21
N LYS A 10 -17.56 -55.83 -11.97
CA LYS A 10 -16.25 -55.91 -11.28
C LYS A 10 -15.82 -57.40 -11.11
N PRO A 11 -15.01 -57.85 -10.11
CA PRO A 11 -13.54 -57.89 -10.16
C PRO A 11 -12.88 -59.23 -9.70
N GLU A 12 -11.60 -59.42 -9.99
CA GLU A 12 -10.64 -60.37 -9.37
C GLU A 12 -9.24 -59.70 -9.49
N ILE A 13 -8.28 -59.73 -8.57
CA ILE A 13 -7.81 -60.70 -7.55
C ILE A 13 -7.10 -61.93 -8.15
N ASP A 14 -5.77 -61.87 -8.22
CA ASP A 14 -4.93 -62.92 -7.62
C ASP A 14 -3.57 -62.33 -7.15
N SER A 15 -2.71 -63.17 -6.60
CA SER A 15 -1.48 -62.87 -5.87
C SER A 15 -0.34 -63.81 -6.26
N ASP A 16 0.91 -63.42 -6.04
CA ASP A 16 1.91 -64.37 -5.52
C ASP A 16 3.07 -63.69 -4.78
N LYS A 17 3.95 -64.48 -4.16
CA LYS A 17 4.96 -64.10 -3.16
C LYS A 17 6.41 -64.37 -3.64
N THR A 18 7.34 -64.28 -2.68
CA THR A 18 8.75 -64.76 -2.64
C THR A 18 9.83 -63.76 -3.10
N ASP A 19 10.98 -63.63 -2.40
CA ASP A 19 11.29 -63.97 -0.99
C ASP A 19 12.41 -63.05 -0.46
N PHE A 20 12.70 -63.08 0.83
CA PHE A 20 13.70 -62.23 1.50
C PHE A 20 14.93 -63.03 1.99
N VAL A 21 16.07 -62.34 2.14
CA VAL A 21 17.33 -62.81 2.77
C VAL A 21 18.15 -63.87 1.99
N SER A 22 19.31 -63.48 1.46
CA SER A 22 20.59 -63.97 2.00
C SER A 22 21.86 -63.27 1.46
N LYS A 23 22.86 -63.20 2.35
CA LYS A 23 24.32 -62.95 2.17
C LYS A 23 24.85 -61.56 2.56
N ILE A 24 25.59 -61.56 3.68
CA ILE A 24 26.53 -60.53 4.13
C ILE A 24 27.94 -61.14 4.06
N LYS A 25 28.93 -60.38 3.54
CA LYS A 25 30.41 -60.48 3.67
C LYS A 25 31.07 -59.63 2.55
N ASP A 26 32.20 -58.94 2.71
CA ASP A 26 33.03 -58.65 3.90
C ASP A 26 33.92 -57.38 3.70
N ASN A 27 34.24 -56.68 4.80
CA ASN A 27 35.43 -55.83 5.06
C ASN A 27 36.21 -55.05 3.94
N LYS A 28 36.24 -53.69 4.01
CA LYS A 28 37.37 -52.81 4.50
C LYS A 28 37.49 -51.39 3.89
N LYS A 29 37.88 -50.41 4.75
CA LYS A 29 38.48 -49.06 4.53
C LYS A 29 37.70 -48.09 3.59
N VAL A 30 37.24 -46.89 3.96
CA VAL A 30 37.68 -45.78 4.87
C VAL A 30 38.78 -44.86 4.30
N LYS A 31 38.47 -43.56 4.26
CA LYS A 31 39.27 -42.37 3.82
C LYS A 31 39.52 -42.20 2.31
N GLU A 32 38.54 -41.61 1.60
CA GLU A 32 38.83 -40.49 0.67
C GLU A 32 37.61 -39.62 0.28
N VAL A 33 36.38 -40.10 0.47
CA VAL A 33 35.15 -39.36 0.10
C VAL A 33 34.79 -38.26 1.12
N LYS A 34 35.55 -37.14 1.13
CA LYS A 34 35.14 -35.89 1.82
C LYS A 34 35.49 -34.58 1.08
N LYS A 35 35.99 -34.64 -0.17
CA LYS A 35 36.35 -33.45 -0.97
C LYS A 35 35.66 -33.31 -2.34
N ALA A 36 34.80 -34.27 -2.73
CA ALA A 36 34.03 -34.22 -3.98
C ALA A 36 32.59 -33.70 -3.81
N ALA A 37 31.98 -33.92 -2.65
CA ALA A 37 30.55 -33.64 -2.41
C ALA A 37 30.16 -32.15 -2.46
N SER A 38 31.12 -31.23 -2.32
CA SER A 38 30.86 -29.78 -2.29
C SER A 38 30.82 -29.10 -3.66
N LYS A 39 31.05 -29.82 -4.78
CA LYS A 39 31.03 -29.25 -6.14
C LYS A 39 29.91 -29.73 -7.05
N VAL A 40 29.07 -30.68 -6.62
CA VAL A 40 27.94 -31.19 -7.43
C VAL A 40 26.62 -30.46 -7.12
N ASN A 41 26.38 -30.09 -5.86
CA ASN A 41 25.12 -29.44 -5.44
C ASN A 41 24.86 -28.08 -6.10
N ASN A 42 25.88 -27.37 -6.60
CA ASN A 42 25.72 -26.07 -7.23
C ASN A 42 25.39 -26.13 -8.74
N ALA A 43 25.42 -27.32 -9.37
CA ALA A 43 25.14 -27.48 -10.80
C ALA A 43 23.69 -27.93 -11.09
N VAL A 44 23.03 -28.60 -10.15
CA VAL A 44 21.68 -29.17 -10.36
C VAL A 44 20.56 -28.13 -10.18
N ASN A 45 20.80 -27.08 -9.39
CA ASN A 45 19.79 -26.07 -9.04
C ASN A 45 19.50 -25.03 -10.14
N MET A 46 20.17 -25.06 -11.30
CA MET A 46 19.97 -24.09 -12.38
C MET A 46 19.11 -24.59 -13.56
N VAL A 47 18.61 -25.83 -13.53
CA VAL A 47 17.90 -26.44 -14.68
C VAL A 47 16.43 -26.77 -14.39
N ASN A 48 16.01 -26.80 -13.11
CA ASN A 48 14.65 -27.19 -12.73
C ASN A 48 13.63 -26.03 -12.60
N THR A 49 14.06 -24.78 -12.79
CA THR A 49 13.25 -23.55 -12.58
C THR A 49 12.17 -23.31 -13.65
N GLY A 50 11.87 -24.29 -14.51
CA GLY A 50 11.07 -24.09 -15.73
C GLY A 50 9.64 -24.64 -15.75
N LYS A 51 9.23 -25.52 -14.81
CA LYS A 51 7.94 -26.27 -14.91
C LYS A 51 7.20 -26.55 -13.60
N GLN A 52 7.13 -25.58 -12.67
CA GLN A 52 6.16 -25.59 -11.56
C GLN A 52 5.51 -24.22 -11.29
N PHE A 53 5.01 -23.58 -12.36
CA PHE A 53 4.13 -22.39 -12.26
C PHE A 53 2.70 -22.76 -12.70
N LEU A 54 1.93 -23.34 -11.78
CA LEU A 54 0.46 -23.38 -11.71
C LEU A 54 0.05 -24.14 -10.45
N ASN A 55 -1.06 -23.74 -9.81
CA ASN A 55 -1.62 -24.33 -8.59
C ASN A 55 -0.72 -24.30 -7.32
N GLN A 56 -0.50 -23.11 -6.77
CA GLN A 56 -0.63 -22.95 -5.31
C GLN A 56 -2.01 -22.33 -5.02
N PRO A 57 -2.79 -22.84 -4.05
CA PRO A 57 -4.04 -22.21 -3.66
C PRO A 57 -3.78 -20.87 -2.95
N LEU A 58 -4.73 -19.95 -3.05
CA LEU A 58 -4.74 -18.71 -2.27
C LEU A 58 -4.68 -19.06 -0.77
N LEU A 59 -3.66 -18.55 -0.08
CA LEU A 59 -3.57 -18.67 1.37
C LEU A 59 -4.76 -17.95 2.02
N PRO A 60 -5.44 -18.56 3.01
CA PRO A 60 -6.42 -17.83 3.82
C PRO A 60 -5.77 -16.66 4.55
N ASN A 61 -6.55 -15.60 4.78
CA ASN A 61 -6.15 -14.48 5.65
C ASN A 61 -6.16 -14.90 7.14
N GLU A 62 -5.33 -15.86 7.54
CA GLU A 62 -4.93 -15.97 8.95
C GLU A 62 -3.97 -14.82 9.28
N PRO A 63 -4.19 -14.04 10.36
CA PRO A 63 -3.19 -13.10 10.82
C PRO A 63 -1.93 -13.87 11.23
N SER A 64 -0.75 -13.34 10.89
CA SER A 64 0.56 -13.94 11.16
C SER A 64 0.95 -13.85 12.65
N ILE A 65 0.16 -14.48 13.53
CA ILE A 65 0.42 -14.56 14.96
C ILE A 65 1.76 -15.27 15.18
N SER A 66 2.73 -14.55 15.74
CA SER A 66 4.04 -15.12 16.11
C SER A 66 3.85 -16.32 17.03
N LYS A 67 4.22 -17.51 16.55
CA LYS A 67 4.13 -18.75 17.33
C LYS A 67 5.17 -18.82 18.45
N ASP A 68 6.29 -18.10 18.30
CA ASP A 68 7.20 -17.82 19.40
C ASP A 68 6.71 -16.63 20.23
N LYS A 69 6.53 -16.86 21.54
CA LYS A 69 6.19 -15.81 22.52
C LYS A 69 7.41 -14.96 22.88
N LEU A 70 7.94 -14.23 21.90
CA LEU A 70 9.09 -13.32 22.02
C LEU A 70 8.93 -12.34 23.21
N TRP A 71 7.69 -11.93 23.48
CA TRP A 71 7.27 -11.05 24.57
C TRP A 71 7.79 -11.47 25.95
N VAL A 72 7.93 -12.77 26.22
CA VAL A 72 8.36 -13.32 27.52
C VAL A 72 9.84 -13.03 27.83
N LYS A 73 10.62 -12.60 26.84
CA LYS A 73 12.03 -12.18 26.98
C LYS A 73 12.25 -10.67 26.84
N GLN A 74 11.19 -9.90 26.61
CA GLN A 74 11.28 -8.44 26.50
C GLN A 74 11.20 -7.80 27.89
N PRO A 75 11.75 -6.58 28.08
CA PRO A 75 11.68 -5.90 29.36
C PRO A 75 10.23 -5.55 29.73
N THR A 76 9.94 -5.64 31.03
CA THR A 76 8.69 -5.18 31.63
C THR A 76 9.05 -4.50 32.94
N SER A 77 8.60 -3.26 33.13
CA SER A 77 8.72 -2.61 34.43
C SER A 77 7.95 -3.36 35.50
N LYS A 78 8.41 -3.16 36.73
CA LYS A 78 7.83 -3.77 37.92
C LYS A 78 8.10 -2.93 39.16
N ILE A 79 7.33 -3.20 40.20
CA ILE A 79 7.69 -2.88 41.57
C ILE A 79 8.59 -4.02 42.07
N PHE A 80 9.86 -3.72 42.30
CA PHE A 80 10.79 -4.67 42.88
C PHE A 80 10.36 -4.94 44.33
N ASN A 81 10.28 -6.21 44.73
CA ASN A 81 9.79 -6.66 46.03
C ASN A 81 8.35 -6.19 46.36
N ALA A 82 7.44 -6.13 45.37
CA ALA A 82 6.07 -5.63 45.51
C ALA A 82 5.28 -6.15 46.73
N ASP A 83 5.46 -7.43 47.09
CA ASP A 83 4.81 -8.05 48.25
C ASP A 83 5.19 -7.40 49.60
N SER A 84 6.32 -6.70 49.67
CA SER A 84 6.76 -5.96 50.86
C SER A 84 6.08 -4.59 51.04
N ILE A 85 5.26 -4.12 50.09
CA ILE A 85 4.45 -2.89 50.26
C ILE A 85 3.51 -3.01 51.49
N PRO A 86 2.64 -4.04 51.59
CA PRO A 86 1.80 -4.22 52.78
C PRO A 86 2.61 -4.58 54.03
N GLU A 87 3.71 -5.32 53.92
CA GLU A 87 4.58 -5.63 55.07
C GLU A 87 5.28 -4.39 55.64
N SER A 88 5.57 -3.41 54.78
CA SER A 88 6.11 -2.11 55.18
C SER A 88 5.07 -1.21 55.85
N ALA A 89 3.77 -1.46 55.69
CA ALA A 89 2.72 -0.55 56.16
C ALA A 89 2.58 -0.57 57.70
N ILE A 90 2.78 0.57 58.35
CA ILE A 90 2.55 0.75 59.78
C ILE A 90 1.31 1.63 59.97
N VAL A 91 0.33 1.15 60.73
CA VAL A 91 -0.94 1.85 60.97
C VAL A 91 -0.68 3.21 61.61
N GLY A 92 -1.14 4.28 60.96
CA GLY A 92 -0.99 5.66 61.44
C GLY A 92 0.38 6.32 61.20
N ILE A 93 1.33 5.64 60.54
CA ILE A 93 2.65 6.21 60.23
C ILE A 93 2.88 6.21 58.72
N ASN A 94 2.85 7.40 58.11
CA ASN A 94 3.38 7.60 56.78
C ASN A 94 4.91 7.46 56.82
N ARG A 95 5.45 6.48 56.09
CA ARG A 95 6.90 6.31 56.00
C ARG A 95 7.55 7.43 55.20
N VAL A 96 8.75 7.79 55.63
CA VAL A 96 9.66 8.66 54.89
C VAL A 96 10.14 7.92 53.64
N VAL A 97 10.13 8.58 52.50
CA VAL A 97 10.64 8.09 51.22
C VAL A 97 12.11 8.52 51.05
N LYS A 98 12.94 7.62 50.57
CA LYS A 98 14.30 7.90 50.10
C LYS A 98 14.30 7.80 48.57
N LEU A 99 14.96 8.76 47.92
CA LEU A 99 15.28 8.69 46.50
C LEU A 99 16.77 8.38 46.33
N ASP A 100 17.10 7.31 45.63
CA ASP A 100 18.47 7.04 45.19
C ASP A 100 18.61 7.52 43.74
N ILE A 101 19.16 8.72 43.56
CA ILE A 101 19.23 9.43 42.29
C ILE A 101 20.60 9.23 41.64
N HIS A 102 20.62 8.88 40.35
CA HIS A 102 21.83 8.62 39.57
C HIS A 102 21.75 9.27 38.18
N VAL A 103 22.79 10.00 37.77
CA VAL A 103 22.94 10.55 36.41
C VAL A 103 24.16 9.91 35.75
N GLU A 104 23.96 9.10 34.70
CA GLU A 104 25.00 8.24 34.09
C GLU A 104 25.84 7.46 35.14
N GLY A 105 25.22 7.08 36.26
CA GLY A 105 25.89 6.40 37.38
C GLY A 105 26.53 7.31 38.44
N LYS A 106 26.73 8.62 38.20
CA LYS A 106 27.11 9.57 39.28
C LYS A 106 25.92 9.73 40.23
N SER A 107 26.08 9.25 41.46
CA SER A 107 25.04 9.30 42.50
C SER A 107 24.90 10.72 43.09
N ILE A 108 23.68 11.23 43.14
CA ILE A 108 23.33 12.52 43.73
C ILE A 108 22.86 12.28 45.17
N LYS A 109 23.70 12.65 46.16
CA LYS A 109 23.50 12.28 47.57
C LYS A 109 22.42 13.08 48.31
N TYR A 110 22.18 14.31 47.86
CA TYR A 110 21.31 15.27 48.54
C TYR A 110 20.49 16.03 47.49
N PHE A 111 19.24 16.34 47.80
CA PHE A 111 18.35 17.17 46.98
C PHE A 111 17.46 18.02 47.90
N LYS A 112 16.95 19.14 47.39
CA LYS A 112 15.98 20.01 48.08
C LYS A 112 14.55 19.57 47.83
N HIS A 113 14.22 19.30 46.56
CA HIS A 113 12.91 18.82 46.12
C HIS A 113 13.05 17.96 44.87
N PHE A 114 12.16 16.99 44.71
CA PHE A 114 11.95 16.26 43.46
C PHE A 114 10.46 16.21 43.14
N SER A 115 10.12 16.57 41.90
CA SER A 115 8.77 16.51 41.34
C SER A 115 8.78 15.66 40.08
N LEU A 116 7.78 14.80 39.91
CA LEU A 116 7.62 13.94 38.73
C LEU A 116 6.14 13.78 38.40
N THR A 117 5.76 14.11 37.16
CA THR A 117 4.43 13.89 36.58
C THR A 117 4.54 12.83 35.50
N GLN A 118 3.81 11.73 35.66
CA GLN A 118 3.74 10.62 34.71
C GLN A 118 2.35 10.55 34.07
N SER A 119 2.28 10.19 32.79
CA SER A 119 1.04 10.12 32.01
C SER A 119 1.10 9.05 30.93
N ALA A 120 0.03 8.27 30.77
CA ALA A 120 -0.11 7.29 29.70
C ALA A 120 -0.28 7.91 28.30
N THR A 121 -0.58 9.22 28.20
CA THR A 121 -0.94 9.89 26.94
C THR A 121 0.03 10.98 26.49
N LYS A 122 1.02 11.32 27.34
CA LYS A 122 2.00 12.40 27.13
C LYS A 122 3.40 11.96 27.52
N HIS A 123 4.39 12.81 27.27
CA HIS A 123 5.68 12.68 27.94
C HIS A 123 5.51 12.82 29.46
N HIS A 124 6.32 12.11 30.22
CA HIS A 124 6.47 12.37 31.65
C HIS A 124 7.37 13.60 31.81
N GLU A 125 7.17 14.38 32.85
CA GLU A 125 7.92 15.60 33.17
C GLU A 125 8.51 15.46 34.58
N PHE A 126 9.77 15.84 34.77
CA PHE A 126 10.40 15.85 36.10
C PHE A 126 11.22 17.12 36.34
N GLU A 127 11.33 17.48 37.62
CA GLU A 127 12.18 18.54 38.14
C GLU A 127 12.93 18.03 39.38
N LEU A 128 14.24 18.27 39.42
CA LEU A 128 15.10 17.96 40.55
C LEU A 128 15.83 19.23 40.99
N ILE A 129 15.50 19.74 42.17
CA ILE A 129 16.12 20.91 42.77
C ILE A 129 17.20 20.47 43.74
N LEU A 130 18.44 20.92 43.52
CA LEU A 130 19.61 20.67 44.36
C LEU A 130 20.09 21.96 45.05
N ALA A 131 20.91 21.82 46.09
CA ALA A 131 21.66 22.96 46.65
C ALA A 131 22.90 23.25 45.80
N HIS A 132 23.35 24.51 45.77
CA HIS A 132 24.53 24.98 45.02
C HIS A 132 25.81 24.13 45.21
N ASP A 133 25.98 23.52 46.37
CA ASP A 133 27.14 22.77 46.85
C ASP A 133 27.01 21.25 46.69
N THR A 134 25.88 20.78 46.13
CA THR A 134 25.53 19.34 46.06
C THR A 134 26.52 18.49 45.26
N LEU A 135 27.20 19.08 44.27
CA LEU A 135 28.05 18.36 43.32
C LEU A 135 29.49 18.18 43.81
N GLY A 136 29.96 19.09 44.68
CA GLY A 136 31.28 19.03 45.32
C GLY A 136 31.85 20.43 45.58
N SER A 137 31.93 21.24 44.52
CA SER A 137 32.12 22.69 44.59
C SER A 137 30.79 23.43 44.71
N ALA A 138 30.84 24.68 45.18
CA ALA A 138 29.70 25.59 45.16
C ALA A 138 29.51 26.17 43.75
N GLU A 139 28.54 25.62 43.01
CA GLU A 139 28.11 26.09 41.69
C GLU A 139 27.44 27.47 41.79
N ASN A 140 27.45 28.20 40.67
CA ASN A 140 26.79 29.49 40.50
C ASN A 140 26.14 29.57 39.10
N HIS A 141 25.82 30.78 38.62
CA HIS A 141 25.20 30.98 37.30
C HIS A 141 26.06 30.53 36.10
N ASN A 142 27.33 30.16 36.28
CA ASN A 142 28.20 29.56 35.27
C ASN A 142 27.87 28.08 34.97
N LEU A 143 27.17 27.37 35.86
CA LEU A 143 26.73 25.97 35.68
C LEU A 143 27.88 24.96 35.38
N GLU A 144 29.07 25.17 35.97
CA GLU A 144 30.32 24.54 35.54
C GLU A 144 30.34 23.00 35.62
N GLU A 145 29.90 22.41 36.74
CA GLU A 145 29.70 20.96 36.84
C GLU A 145 28.34 20.52 36.24
N ILE A 146 27.24 21.23 36.54
CA ILE A 146 25.89 20.73 36.22
C ILE A 146 25.59 20.66 34.71
N GLN A 147 26.22 21.51 33.87
CA GLN A 147 26.10 21.41 32.41
C GLN A 147 26.47 20.02 31.85
N ASN A 148 27.33 19.26 32.55
CA ASN A 148 27.73 17.91 32.15
C ASN A 148 26.59 16.87 32.27
N PHE A 149 25.50 17.23 32.96
CA PHE A 149 24.28 16.43 33.09
C PHE A 149 23.24 16.72 32.00
N LEU A 150 23.44 17.73 31.16
CA LEU A 150 22.53 18.01 30.04
C LEU A 150 22.57 16.88 28.99
N GLY A 151 21.40 16.45 28.52
CA GLY A 151 21.23 15.35 27.58
C GLY A 151 21.56 13.96 28.15
N LYS A 152 21.65 13.82 29.48
CA LYS A 152 22.03 12.57 30.16
C LYS A 152 20.84 11.76 30.65
N ARG A 153 21.05 10.45 30.77
CA ARG A 153 20.11 9.50 31.38
C ARG A 153 20.13 9.65 32.91
N ILE A 154 18.98 10.01 33.48
CA ILE A 154 18.74 9.99 34.94
C ILE A 154 18.00 8.70 35.33
N THR A 155 18.25 8.22 36.54
CA THR A 155 17.46 7.17 37.19
C THR A 155 17.19 7.57 38.64
N VAL A 156 15.92 7.55 39.02
CA VAL A 156 15.42 7.87 40.36
C VAL A 156 14.78 6.60 40.90
N VAL A 157 15.37 6.02 41.95
CA VAL A 157 14.80 4.85 42.63
C VAL A 157 14.01 5.31 43.86
N PHE A 158 12.70 5.15 43.82
CA PHE A 158 11.80 5.39 44.95
C PHE A 158 11.84 4.20 45.90
N LYS A 159 12.03 4.45 47.20
CA LYS A 159 11.92 3.42 48.26
C LYS A 159 11.58 4.00 49.62
N TYR A 160 11.17 3.15 50.55
CA TYR A 160 11.04 3.59 51.95
C TYR A 160 12.41 3.73 52.60
N LYS A 161 12.57 4.78 53.40
CA LYS A 161 13.74 5.00 54.21
C LYS A 161 13.80 3.97 55.34
N ASP A 162 15.01 3.48 55.63
CA ASP A 162 15.33 2.58 56.74
C ASP A 162 14.51 1.25 56.72
N VAL A 163 14.25 0.73 55.50
CA VAL A 163 13.66 -0.61 55.25
C VAL A 163 14.58 -1.39 54.30
N GLU A 164 15.36 -2.33 54.84
CA GLU A 164 16.14 -3.26 54.02
C GLU A 164 15.23 -4.28 53.33
N GLY A 165 15.50 -4.60 52.07
CA GLY A 165 14.69 -5.54 51.27
C GLY A 165 13.29 -5.05 50.91
N GLY A 166 12.94 -3.79 51.23
CA GLY A 166 11.64 -3.20 50.94
C GLY A 166 11.36 -3.00 49.45
N ALA A 167 10.17 -2.48 49.16
CA ALA A 167 9.73 -2.21 47.80
C ALA A 167 10.51 -1.05 47.16
N GLU A 168 10.89 -1.22 45.89
CA GLU A 168 11.57 -0.21 45.09
C GLU A 168 10.87 -0.05 43.72
N ARG A 169 10.78 1.19 43.22
CA ARG A 169 10.29 1.51 41.85
C ARG A 169 11.26 2.47 41.18
N ASN A 170 11.61 2.20 39.92
CA ASN A 170 12.46 3.06 39.11
C ASN A 170 11.62 4.05 38.30
N PHE A 171 12.10 5.29 38.20
CA PHE A 171 11.83 6.18 37.08
C PHE A 171 13.13 6.42 36.30
N ILE A 172 13.07 6.33 34.97
CA ILE A 172 14.15 6.66 34.05
C ILE A 172 13.71 7.84 33.19
N GLY A 173 14.58 8.84 33.05
CA GLY A 173 14.33 10.04 32.27
C GLY A 173 15.57 10.53 31.53
N VAL A 174 15.37 11.62 30.80
CA VAL A 174 16.41 12.36 30.09
C VAL A 174 16.37 13.81 30.56
N ILE A 175 17.50 14.31 31.04
CA ILE A 175 17.65 15.71 31.46
C ILE A 175 17.76 16.56 30.19
N THR A 176 16.76 17.39 29.91
CA THR A 176 16.71 18.25 28.70
C THR A 176 17.06 19.70 29.00
N GLU A 177 17.05 20.09 30.27
CA GLU A 177 17.39 21.44 30.73
C GLU A 177 18.14 21.36 32.08
N VAL A 178 19.08 22.28 32.26
CA VAL A 178 19.77 22.51 33.54
C VAL A 178 19.89 24.01 33.77
N GLY A 179 19.75 24.46 35.02
CA GLY A 179 19.72 25.87 35.34
C GLY A 179 20.08 26.22 36.78
N PHE A 180 20.22 27.52 37.04
CA PHE A 180 20.46 28.10 38.36
C PHE A 180 19.27 28.99 38.72
N SER A 181 18.61 28.68 39.84
CA SER A 181 17.45 29.43 40.34
C SER A 181 17.79 30.05 41.69
N GLN A 182 17.68 31.37 41.82
CA GLN A 182 17.95 32.08 43.07
C GLN A 182 16.68 32.79 43.55
N GLU A 183 16.03 32.17 44.53
CA GLU A 183 14.94 32.76 45.31
C GLU A 183 15.48 33.74 46.37
N GLN A 184 14.65 34.14 47.34
CA GLN A 184 14.99 35.16 48.35
C GLN A 184 16.12 34.71 49.30
N GLY A 185 17.37 34.89 48.88
CA GLY A 185 18.57 34.56 49.64
C GLY A 185 19.86 34.82 48.85
N SER A 186 21.01 34.59 49.48
CA SER A 186 22.34 34.76 48.86
C SER A 186 22.89 33.50 48.18
N LEU A 187 22.30 32.33 48.43
CA LEU A 187 22.73 31.03 47.89
C LEU A 187 21.63 30.47 47.00
N GLY A 188 21.99 30.12 45.76
CA GLY A 188 21.04 29.59 44.78
C GLY A 188 20.72 28.10 44.94
N ASN A 189 19.80 27.68 44.08
CA ASN A 189 19.46 26.30 43.78
C ASN A 189 20.02 25.94 42.40
N LEU A 190 20.34 24.66 42.21
CA LEU A 190 20.55 24.10 40.89
C LEU A 190 19.29 23.33 40.49
N VAL A 191 18.85 23.44 39.25
CA VAL A 191 17.64 22.78 38.73
C VAL A 191 18.05 21.86 37.59
N LEU A 192 17.57 20.62 37.62
CA LEU A 192 17.61 19.68 36.49
C LEU A 192 16.16 19.37 36.12
N SER A 193 15.78 19.73 34.90
CA SER A 193 14.43 19.54 34.35
C SER A 193 14.52 18.63 33.12
N GLY A 194 13.48 17.83 32.90
CA GLY A 194 13.51 16.86 31.81
C GLY A 194 12.27 16.00 31.69
N PHE A 195 12.36 15.04 30.79
CA PHE A 195 11.22 14.23 30.36
C PHE A 195 11.49 12.73 30.39
N SER A 196 10.45 11.92 30.18
CA SER A 196 10.62 10.52 29.78
C SER A 196 11.39 10.39 28.45
N PRO A 197 12.07 9.26 28.18
CA PRO A 197 12.84 9.05 26.95
C PRO A 197 12.03 9.21 25.66
N THR A 198 10.70 9.11 25.71
CA THR A 198 9.81 9.41 24.59
C THR A 198 9.97 10.81 23.99
N ILE A 199 10.53 11.79 24.72
CA ILE A 199 10.86 13.11 24.16
C ILE A 199 11.89 13.02 23.02
N LEU A 200 12.78 12.01 23.05
CA LEU A 200 13.76 11.77 21.99
C LEU A 200 13.12 11.22 20.71
N LEU A 201 11.87 10.73 20.79
CA LEU A 201 11.06 10.35 19.63
C LEU A 201 10.23 11.54 19.11
N ASP A 202 9.99 12.57 19.92
CA ASP A 202 9.23 13.78 19.54
C ASP A 202 10.15 14.97 19.21
N ALA A 203 11.22 14.70 18.45
CA ALA A 203 12.24 15.67 18.07
C ALA A 203 11.89 16.39 16.75
N ALA A 204 12.60 16.08 15.65
CA ALA A 204 12.30 16.64 14.34
C ALA A 204 11.20 15.81 13.63
N PRO A 205 10.46 16.40 12.66
CA PRO A 205 9.65 15.63 11.72
C PRO A 205 10.52 14.87 10.69
N HIS A 206 10.13 13.64 10.35
CA HIS A 206 10.80 12.80 9.34
C HIS A 206 9.85 12.49 8.18
N ILE A 207 10.43 12.07 7.04
CA ILE A 207 9.71 11.43 5.94
C ILE A 207 10.41 10.10 5.62
N GLN A 208 9.71 8.98 5.79
CA GLN A 208 10.20 7.64 5.47
C GLN A 208 9.06 6.64 5.21
N SER A 209 9.40 5.44 4.74
CA SER A 209 8.44 4.41 4.32
C SER A 209 8.88 3.02 4.74
N PHE A 210 7.92 2.18 5.12
CA PHE A 210 8.13 0.80 5.55
C PHE A 210 7.32 -0.16 4.68
N GLY A 211 7.96 -1.24 4.21
CA GLY A 211 7.35 -2.26 3.35
C GLY A 211 7.35 -1.85 1.87
N GLY A 212 6.17 -1.81 1.25
CA GLY A 212 6.01 -1.44 -0.16
C GLY A 212 6.36 -2.57 -1.11
N ALA A 213 7.66 -2.77 -1.37
CA ALA A 213 8.14 -3.85 -2.24
C ALA A 213 7.79 -5.25 -1.72
N GLN A 214 7.73 -5.41 -0.39
CA GLN A 214 7.21 -6.58 0.32
C GLN A 214 6.46 -6.12 1.60
N PRO A 215 5.47 -6.88 2.10
CA PRO A 215 4.83 -6.57 3.38
C PRO A 215 5.79 -6.68 4.57
N ILE A 216 5.64 -5.80 5.55
CA ILE A 216 6.47 -5.72 6.75
C ILE A 216 5.61 -5.86 8.02
N SER A 217 6.14 -6.47 9.10
CA SER A 217 5.38 -6.60 10.35
C SER A 217 5.30 -5.28 11.12
N LEU A 218 4.16 -4.97 11.75
CA LEU A 218 4.02 -3.76 12.58
C LEU A 218 5.02 -3.76 13.76
N ASN A 219 5.36 -4.95 14.26
CA ASN A 219 6.42 -5.15 15.26
C ASN A 219 7.81 -4.74 14.74
N SER A 220 8.11 -4.96 13.45
CA SER A 220 9.36 -4.55 12.82
C SER A 220 9.46 -3.03 12.73
N ILE A 221 8.40 -2.38 12.21
CA ILE A 221 8.30 -0.92 12.10
C ILE A 221 8.53 -0.25 13.45
N ALA A 222 7.79 -0.68 14.49
CA ALA A 222 7.92 -0.09 15.82
C ALA A 222 9.34 -0.27 16.39
N ASN A 223 9.98 -1.41 16.15
CA ASN A 223 11.36 -1.67 16.58
C ASN A 223 12.38 -0.78 15.88
N GLU A 224 12.17 -0.48 14.60
CA GLU A 224 13.05 0.33 13.77
C GLU A 224 12.97 1.80 14.20
N VAL A 225 11.76 2.37 14.17
CA VAL A 225 11.46 3.74 14.60
C VAL A 225 11.85 4.03 16.05
N ILE A 226 11.64 3.09 16.98
CA ILE A 226 12.07 3.28 18.38
C ILE A 226 13.60 3.26 18.51
N LYS A 227 14.32 2.45 17.72
CA LYS A 227 15.79 2.41 17.71
C LYS A 227 16.42 3.63 17.05
N GLU A 228 15.74 4.26 16.10
CA GLU A 228 16.17 5.52 15.47
C GLU A 228 16.23 6.64 16.51
N GLY A 229 15.15 6.89 17.25
CA GLY A 229 15.09 7.98 18.23
C GLY A 229 15.73 7.68 19.60
N LEU A 230 15.59 6.46 20.15
CA LEU A 230 16.16 6.12 21.46
C LEU A 230 17.61 5.60 21.40
N GLY A 231 18.09 5.27 20.20
CA GLY A 231 19.35 4.56 20.02
C GLY A 231 19.31 3.11 20.54
N GLN A 232 20.48 2.46 20.56
CA GLN A 232 20.59 1.07 21.02
C GLN A 232 21.03 1.01 22.49
N GLY A 233 20.20 0.37 23.34
CA GLY A 233 20.59 -0.09 24.68
C GLY A 233 20.66 0.96 25.81
N LYS A 234 20.20 2.20 25.59
CA LYS A 234 20.11 3.22 26.65
C LYS A 234 18.80 3.21 27.45
N PHE A 235 17.70 2.88 26.77
CA PHE A 235 16.34 2.92 27.28
C PHE A 235 15.62 1.65 26.85
N ASP A 236 14.87 1.05 27.78
CA ASP A 236 14.16 -0.19 27.53
C ASP A 236 12.82 0.05 26.85
N PHE A 237 12.47 -0.83 25.93
CA PHE A 237 11.18 -0.83 25.24
C PHE A 237 10.69 -2.25 24.98
N ARG A 238 9.37 -2.41 24.97
CA ARG A 238 8.67 -3.66 24.66
C ARG A 238 7.65 -3.42 23.55
N ILE A 239 7.68 -4.30 22.56
CA ILE A 239 6.85 -4.30 21.37
C ILE A 239 6.13 -5.65 21.31
N ASP A 240 4.80 -5.61 21.31
CA ASP A 240 3.88 -6.78 21.33
C ASP A 240 2.63 -6.46 20.51
N ALA A 241 2.79 -6.06 19.24
CA ALA A 241 1.66 -5.70 18.39
C ALA A 241 0.84 -6.95 18.03
N ARG A 242 -0.48 -6.84 18.21
CA ARG A 242 -1.48 -7.86 17.82
C ARG A 242 -1.71 -7.88 16.31
N HIS A 243 -1.61 -6.74 15.65
CA HIS A 243 -1.70 -6.63 14.20
C HIS A 243 -0.46 -7.24 13.52
N GLY A 244 -0.68 -7.84 12.35
CA GLY A 244 0.34 -8.61 11.61
C GLY A 244 1.18 -7.73 10.68
N ASN A 245 1.19 -8.09 9.40
CA ASN A 245 1.96 -7.38 8.37
C ASN A 245 1.11 -6.33 7.65
N VAL A 246 1.69 -5.15 7.43
CA VAL A 246 1.15 -4.07 6.60
C VAL A 246 1.79 -4.11 5.20
N SER A 247 1.05 -3.73 4.16
CA SER A 247 1.58 -3.72 2.79
C SER A 247 2.53 -2.56 2.53
N TYR A 248 2.19 -1.38 3.06
CA TYR A 248 2.97 -0.14 3.00
C TYR A 248 2.49 0.78 4.14
N SER A 249 3.40 1.42 4.85
CA SER A 249 3.09 2.57 5.71
C SER A 249 4.19 3.61 5.60
N SER A 250 3.85 4.88 5.73
CA SER A 250 4.80 5.98 5.69
C SER A 250 4.63 6.90 6.89
N GLN A 251 5.77 7.22 7.51
CA GLN A 251 5.94 8.36 8.39
C GLN A 251 6.11 9.58 7.48
N TYR A 252 5.18 10.54 7.51
CA TYR A 252 5.15 11.66 6.55
C TYR A 252 5.04 13.01 7.27
N GLY A 253 6.14 13.75 7.32
CA GLY A 253 6.18 15.10 7.89
C GLY A 253 5.87 15.13 9.38
N GLU A 254 6.17 14.05 10.10
CA GLU A 254 5.80 13.84 11.50
C GLU A 254 6.95 13.23 12.31
N THR A 255 6.98 13.49 13.62
CA THR A 255 8.00 12.94 14.53
C THR A 255 7.84 11.43 14.70
N HIS A 256 8.87 10.74 15.20
CA HIS A 256 8.77 9.30 15.48
C HIS A 256 7.69 9.01 16.55
N TYR A 257 7.53 9.89 17.55
CA TYR A 257 6.48 9.79 18.56
C TYR A 257 5.08 9.95 17.96
N ASN A 258 4.86 10.97 17.12
CA ASN A 258 3.59 11.18 16.42
C ASN A 258 3.26 9.98 15.53
N TYR A 259 4.24 9.44 14.80
CA TYR A 259 4.06 8.25 13.96
C TYR A 259 3.66 7.02 14.79
N LEU A 260 4.39 6.71 15.86
CA LEU A 260 4.10 5.57 16.75
C LEU A 260 2.72 5.71 17.42
N ALA A 261 2.40 6.89 17.94
CA ALA A 261 1.09 7.20 18.52
C ALA A 261 -0.05 7.05 17.50
N ARG A 262 0.16 7.58 16.28
CA ARG A 262 -0.79 7.49 15.17
C ARG A 262 -1.06 6.05 14.78
N ILE A 263 -0.02 5.25 14.48
CA ILE A 263 -0.19 3.87 14.05
C ILE A 263 -0.73 2.98 15.18
N ALA A 264 -0.42 3.27 16.45
CA ALA A 264 -0.98 2.55 17.57
C ALA A 264 -2.52 2.71 17.66
N GLU A 265 -3.03 3.95 17.73
CA GLU A 265 -4.48 4.23 17.67
C GLU A 265 -5.10 3.66 16.40
N ALA A 266 -4.41 3.80 15.25
CA ALA A 266 -4.96 3.41 13.96
C ALA A 266 -5.13 1.89 13.80
N TYR A 267 -4.24 1.07 14.37
CA TYR A 267 -4.36 -0.40 14.37
C TYR A 267 -5.01 -0.98 15.64
N GLY A 268 -5.31 -0.15 16.64
CA GLY A 268 -5.90 -0.55 17.92
C GLY A 268 -4.91 -1.14 18.94
N GLU A 269 -3.63 -0.86 18.75
CA GLU A 269 -2.55 -1.15 19.69
C GLU A 269 -2.46 -0.06 20.78
N GLN A 270 -1.75 -0.31 21.87
CA GLN A 270 -1.50 0.66 22.94
C GLN A 270 -0.07 1.21 22.82
N PHE A 271 0.14 2.49 23.13
CA PHE A 271 1.46 3.12 23.11
C PHE A 271 1.59 4.04 24.32
N PHE A 272 2.49 3.74 25.27
CA PHE A 272 2.68 4.53 26.48
C PHE A 272 4.03 4.24 27.15
N TYR A 273 4.52 5.17 27.97
CA TYR A 273 5.67 4.95 28.85
C TYR A 273 5.20 4.65 30.27
N ASP A 274 5.77 3.64 30.92
CA ASP A 274 5.38 3.25 32.29
C ASP A 274 6.32 3.85 33.38
N GLY A 275 7.30 4.66 32.96
CA GLY A 275 8.33 5.25 33.81
C GLY A 275 9.69 4.56 33.72
N GLU A 276 9.79 3.35 33.15
CA GLU A 276 11.06 2.65 32.94
C GLU A 276 11.11 1.98 31.54
N VAL A 277 10.02 1.37 31.07
CA VAL A 277 9.87 0.73 29.74
C VAL A 277 8.85 1.49 28.87
N LEU A 278 9.19 1.67 27.58
CA LEU A 278 8.26 2.13 26.54
C LEU A 278 7.51 0.96 25.92
N HIS A 279 6.18 0.96 25.99
CA HIS A 279 5.33 -0.07 25.41
C HIS A 279 4.72 0.37 24.08
N PHE A 280 4.75 -0.54 23.10
CA PHE A 280 3.96 -0.49 21.87
C PHE A 280 3.28 -1.85 21.66
N GLY A 281 1.97 -1.87 21.37
CA GLY A 281 1.22 -3.12 21.17
C GLY A 281 0.26 -3.44 22.32
N GLN A 282 0.15 -4.71 22.68
CA GLN A 282 -0.67 -5.19 23.78
C GLN A 282 -0.09 -4.75 25.14
N LEU A 283 -0.97 -4.44 26.10
CA LEU A 283 -0.58 -4.12 27.48
C LEU A 283 0.36 -5.19 28.07
N PRO A 284 1.35 -4.80 28.91
CA PRO A 284 2.22 -5.75 29.58
C PRO A 284 1.44 -6.67 30.55
N PRO A 285 2.01 -7.82 30.94
CA PRO A 285 1.45 -8.67 31.99
C PRO A 285 1.22 -7.85 33.28
N GLN A 286 0.02 -7.90 33.84
CA GLN A 286 -0.34 -7.14 35.03
C GLN A 286 0.35 -7.69 36.28
N GLU A 287 0.91 -6.80 37.09
CA GLU A 287 1.45 -7.12 38.42
C GLU A 287 0.34 -7.40 39.46
N LYS A 288 0.75 -7.82 40.66
CA LYS A 288 -0.13 -7.87 41.83
C LYS A 288 -0.65 -6.45 42.13
N PRO A 289 -1.98 -6.24 42.27
CA PRO A 289 -2.53 -4.91 42.55
C PRO A 289 -1.97 -4.27 43.82
N VAL A 290 -1.63 -2.98 43.74
CA VAL A 290 -1.26 -2.17 44.90
C VAL A 290 -2.51 -1.86 45.71
N LEU A 291 -2.50 -2.14 47.01
CA LEU A 291 -3.65 -1.90 47.88
C LEU A 291 -3.70 -0.43 48.36
N LEU A 292 -4.76 0.29 47.98
CA LEU A 292 -5.00 1.67 48.40
C LEU A 292 -6.26 1.73 49.27
N THR A 293 -6.07 2.08 50.54
CA THR A 293 -7.09 2.01 51.59
C THR A 293 -7.41 3.41 52.11
N TYR A 294 -8.66 3.84 51.90
CA TYR A 294 -9.12 5.20 52.20
C TYR A 294 -9.02 5.54 53.69
N GLY A 295 -8.37 6.67 54.00
CA GLY A 295 -8.07 7.09 55.36
C GLY A 295 -6.87 6.37 56.00
N SER A 296 -6.07 5.64 55.20
CA SER A 296 -4.77 5.09 55.58
C SER A 296 -3.66 5.63 54.66
N ASN A 297 -3.56 5.11 53.42
CA ASN A 297 -2.58 5.53 52.40
C ASN A 297 -3.24 6.20 51.17
N LEU A 298 -4.52 6.55 51.28
CA LEU A 298 -5.36 7.12 50.22
C LEU A 298 -6.31 8.18 50.82
N THR A 299 -6.34 9.38 50.26
CA THR A 299 -7.26 10.48 50.63
C THR A 299 -7.84 11.18 49.40
N ASP A 300 -8.74 12.14 49.60
CA ASP A 300 -9.23 13.07 48.55
C ASP A 300 -9.86 12.43 47.30
N VAL A 301 -10.38 11.20 47.47
CA VAL A 301 -10.92 10.36 46.39
C VAL A 301 -12.13 11.03 45.72
N LYS A 302 -12.00 11.27 44.42
CA LYS A 302 -13.02 11.84 43.53
C LYS A 302 -13.32 10.83 42.44
N ILE A 303 -14.53 10.27 42.46
CA ILE A 303 -15.03 9.31 41.47
C ILE A 303 -15.88 10.09 40.45
N LYS A 304 -15.58 9.97 39.16
CA LYS A 304 -16.23 10.70 38.07
C LYS A 304 -16.77 9.74 37.02
N MET A 305 -18.06 9.84 36.70
CA MET A 305 -18.64 9.26 35.48
C MET A 305 -18.65 10.34 34.38
N LYS A 306 -18.30 9.96 33.16
CA LYS A 306 -18.41 10.81 31.96
C LYS A 306 -19.32 10.12 30.94
N ALA A 307 -20.21 10.88 30.30
CA ALA A 307 -20.85 10.43 29.07
C ALA A 307 -19.89 10.72 27.90
N GLN A 308 -19.57 9.72 27.09
CA GLN A 308 -18.58 9.80 26.00
C GLN A 308 -19.19 9.34 24.67
N HIS A 309 -18.63 9.78 23.54
CA HIS A 309 -18.99 9.19 22.25
C HIS A 309 -18.27 7.85 22.06
N VAL A 310 -18.97 6.75 22.36
CA VAL A 310 -18.44 5.37 22.33
C VAL A 310 -18.88 4.57 21.09
N ASN A 311 -19.42 5.23 20.06
CA ASN A 311 -20.00 4.60 18.87
C ASN A 311 -19.29 5.02 17.55
N PRO A 312 -17.97 4.80 17.41
CA PRO A 312 -17.28 5.03 16.13
C PRO A 312 -17.78 4.04 15.08
N SER A 313 -17.89 4.49 13.82
CA SER A 313 -18.19 3.63 12.69
C SER A 313 -17.19 3.90 11.56
N PHE A 314 -16.36 2.91 11.21
CA PHE A 314 -15.33 3.07 10.20
C PHE A 314 -15.68 2.35 8.91
N TYR A 315 -15.26 2.92 7.78
CA TYR A 315 -15.32 2.26 6.48
C TYR A 315 -13.99 2.35 5.72
N GLY A 316 -13.80 1.42 4.79
CA GLY A 316 -12.62 1.34 3.93
C GLY A 316 -12.94 0.71 2.58
N TYR A 317 -11.94 0.65 1.71
CA TYR A 317 -12.09 0.13 0.35
C TYR A 317 -10.80 -0.56 -0.11
N ASN A 318 -10.86 -1.87 -0.33
CA ASN A 318 -9.78 -2.61 -0.97
C ASN A 318 -9.96 -2.50 -2.50
N SER A 319 -9.09 -1.72 -3.14
CA SER A 319 -9.18 -1.46 -4.58
C SER A 319 -8.67 -2.59 -5.47
N SER A 320 -7.95 -3.59 -4.93
CA SER A 320 -7.57 -4.80 -5.68
C SER A 320 -8.79 -5.73 -5.86
N LYS A 321 -9.58 -5.90 -4.81
CA LYS A 321 -10.79 -6.74 -4.82
C LYS A 321 -12.07 -5.99 -5.23
N ASN A 322 -12.02 -4.65 -5.33
CA ASN A 322 -13.19 -3.78 -5.46
C ASN A 322 -14.20 -3.95 -4.28
N GLU A 323 -13.68 -4.26 -3.09
CA GLU A 323 -14.49 -4.54 -1.89
C GLU A 323 -14.60 -3.30 -0.99
N LYS A 324 -15.82 -2.96 -0.56
CA LYS A 324 -16.07 -1.93 0.45
C LYS A 324 -16.27 -2.59 1.81
N PHE A 325 -15.44 -2.22 2.77
CA PHE A 325 -15.56 -2.67 4.16
C PHE A 325 -16.27 -1.63 5.01
N LYS A 326 -17.05 -2.09 5.99
CA LYS A 326 -17.63 -1.29 7.08
C LYS A 326 -17.40 -2.07 8.37
N GLY A 327 -17.03 -1.40 9.46
CA GLY A 327 -16.83 -2.05 10.75
C GLY A 327 -18.13 -2.62 11.33
N GLY A 328 -17.99 -3.53 12.30
CA GLY A 328 -19.12 -4.10 13.05
C GLY A 328 -19.67 -3.14 14.10
N SER A 329 -20.21 -3.69 15.20
CA SER A 329 -20.48 -2.93 16.42
C SER A 329 -19.41 -3.26 17.45
N SER A 330 -18.47 -2.34 17.66
CA SER A 330 -17.31 -2.55 18.55
C SER A 330 -17.65 -2.28 20.02
N LYS A 331 -18.66 -2.99 20.56
CA LYS A 331 -19.03 -2.88 21.98
C LYS A 331 -17.87 -3.27 22.89
N ILE A 332 -17.62 -2.44 23.90
CA ILE A 332 -16.61 -2.67 24.93
C ILE A 332 -17.29 -3.16 26.20
N THR A 333 -16.73 -4.20 26.82
CA THR A 333 -17.27 -4.79 28.06
C THR A 333 -16.55 -4.20 29.26
N HIS A 334 -17.32 -3.71 30.23
CA HIS A 334 -16.85 -3.38 31.57
C HIS A 334 -17.38 -4.41 32.58
N THR A 335 -16.56 -4.74 33.56
CA THR A 335 -16.88 -5.59 34.73
C THR A 335 -17.26 -4.72 35.93
N SER A 336 -16.69 -3.51 36.07
CA SER A 336 -17.07 -2.53 37.08
C SER A 336 -18.46 -1.96 36.78
N ASP A 337 -19.42 -2.15 37.70
CA ASP A 337 -20.82 -1.72 37.52
C ASP A 337 -20.96 -0.22 37.22
N ILE A 338 -20.11 0.62 37.81
CA ILE A 338 -20.15 2.08 37.59
C ILE A 338 -19.63 2.42 36.18
N ALA A 339 -18.54 1.80 35.75
CA ALA A 339 -18.01 1.98 34.40
C ALA A 339 -18.97 1.44 33.33
N LYS A 340 -19.52 0.24 33.55
CA LYS A 340 -20.58 -0.35 32.72
C LYS A 340 -21.80 0.57 32.61
N ARG A 341 -22.28 1.13 33.73
CA ARG A 341 -23.42 2.06 33.73
C ARG A 341 -23.10 3.38 33.02
N ALA A 342 -21.88 3.90 33.16
CA ALA A 342 -21.43 5.10 32.42
C ALA A 342 -21.33 4.83 30.90
N TYR A 343 -20.85 3.65 30.50
CA TYR A 343 -20.83 3.19 29.12
C TYR A 343 -22.26 3.01 28.55
N GLU A 344 -23.15 2.35 29.29
CA GLU A 344 -24.56 2.20 28.89
C GLU A 344 -25.30 3.54 28.77
N ILE A 345 -24.99 4.52 29.63
CA ILE A 345 -25.50 5.89 29.49
C ILE A 345 -24.91 6.54 28.25
N SER A 346 -23.60 6.38 28.01
CA SER A 346 -22.90 6.90 26.83
C SER A 346 -23.52 6.43 25.52
N GLU A 347 -23.84 5.14 25.39
CA GLU A 347 -24.57 4.59 24.23
C GLU A 347 -25.98 5.20 24.06
N LYS A 348 -26.68 5.46 25.16
CA LYS A 348 -28.05 6.02 25.15
C LYS A 348 -28.07 7.53 24.88
N THR A 349 -27.02 8.26 25.26
CA THR A 349 -26.83 9.70 25.01
C THR A 349 -26.30 9.97 23.60
N PHE A 350 -25.28 9.25 23.14
CA PHE A 350 -24.58 9.49 21.88
C PHE A 350 -24.98 8.48 20.79
N GLN A 351 -26.26 8.49 20.44
CA GLN A 351 -26.88 7.48 19.56
C GLN A 351 -26.33 7.51 18.12
N THR A 352 -26.03 8.70 17.59
CA THR A 352 -25.54 8.90 16.21
C THR A 352 -24.15 8.25 16.02
N PRO A 353 -23.99 7.24 15.15
CA PRO A 353 -22.69 6.63 14.88
C PRO A 353 -21.73 7.64 14.23
N SER A 354 -20.48 7.67 14.67
CA SER A 354 -19.48 8.59 14.10
C SER A 354 -18.86 7.95 12.86
N LEU A 355 -19.55 8.03 11.72
CA LEU A 355 -19.12 7.44 10.44
C LEU A 355 -17.93 8.18 9.84
N ARG A 356 -16.79 7.50 9.67
CA ARG A 356 -15.54 8.05 9.12
C ARG A 356 -14.84 7.03 8.22
N VAL A 357 -13.93 7.51 7.36
CA VAL A 357 -12.92 6.63 6.75
C VAL A 357 -12.01 6.12 7.87
N ALA A 358 -11.63 4.85 7.85
CA ALA A 358 -10.66 4.31 8.81
C ALA A 358 -9.31 5.05 8.74
N PRO A 359 -8.56 5.16 9.84
CA PRO A 359 -7.22 5.78 9.89
C PRO A 359 -6.08 4.90 9.33
N ILE A 360 -6.40 3.85 8.56
CA ILE A 360 -5.44 2.89 7.98
C ILE A 360 -5.78 2.57 6.53
N LYS A 361 -4.81 2.08 5.76
CA LYS A 361 -5.10 1.37 4.50
C LYS A 361 -5.51 -0.07 4.80
N ALA A 362 -6.81 -0.28 5.02
CA ALA A 362 -7.36 -1.62 5.26
C ALA A 362 -7.35 -2.48 3.98
N SER A 363 -6.73 -3.65 4.09
CA SER A 363 -6.77 -4.74 3.10
C SER A 363 -7.92 -5.72 3.37
N SER A 364 -8.46 -5.74 4.60
CA SER A 364 -9.50 -6.66 5.06
C SER A 364 -10.55 -5.97 5.97
N PHE A 365 -11.66 -6.68 6.25
CA PHE A 365 -12.63 -6.28 7.28
C PHE A 365 -12.02 -6.28 8.69
N MET A 366 -11.10 -7.21 9.00
CA MET A 366 -10.50 -7.33 10.34
C MET A 366 -9.71 -6.09 10.72
N ASP A 367 -9.06 -5.45 9.75
CA ASP A 367 -8.28 -4.22 9.97
C ASP A 367 -9.22 -3.07 10.38
N ILE A 368 -10.38 -2.97 9.73
CA ILE A 368 -11.42 -1.98 10.08
C ILE A 368 -11.98 -2.25 11.48
N ASP A 369 -12.30 -3.50 11.81
CA ASP A 369 -12.85 -3.85 13.12
C ASP A 369 -11.83 -3.64 14.25
N ALA A 370 -10.56 -4.00 14.04
CA ALA A 370 -9.47 -3.73 14.99
C ALA A 370 -9.29 -2.23 15.23
N SER A 371 -9.23 -1.43 14.16
CA SER A 371 -9.13 0.03 14.21
C SER A 371 -10.32 0.66 14.95
N GLN A 372 -11.54 0.28 14.58
CA GLN A 372 -12.77 0.78 15.20
C GLN A 372 -12.88 0.39 16.67
N LYS A 373 -12.44 -0.83 17.03
CA LYS A 373 -12.39 -1.33 18.41
C LYS A 373 -11.29 -0.67 19.23
N GLY A 374 -10.19 -0.24 18.61
CA GLY A 374 -9.16 0.61 19.23
C GLY A 374 -9.74 1.94 19.71
N THR A 375 -10.26 2.74 18.78
CA THR A 375 -10.90 4.03 19.10
C THR A 375 -12.08 3.87 20.07
N ALA A 376 -12.91 2.82 19.93
CA ALA A 376 -14.01 2.53 20.84
C ALA A 376 -13.50 2.17 22.26
N GLY A 377 -12.51 1.29 22.35
CA GLY A 377 -11.86 0.87 23.61
C GLY A 377 -11.22 2.04 24.34
N SER A 378 -10.52 2.90 23.61
CA SER A 378 -9.92 4.12 24.15
C SER A 378 -10.98 5.05 24.76
N LYS A 379 -12.06 5.34 24.03
CA LYS A 379 -13.14 6.21 24.55
C LYS A 379 -14.01 5.54 25.63
N ALA A 380 -14.14 4.22 25.62
CA ALA A 380 -14.76 3.46 26.69
C ALA A 380 -13.94 3.52 27.98
N SER A 381 -12.61 3.51 27.92
CA SER A 381 -11.75 3.66 29.12
C SER A 381 -12.04 4.95 29.90
N GLU A 382 -12.41 6.04 29.20
CA GLU A 382 -12.65 7.35 29.79
C GLU A 382 -14.04 7.55 30.42
N VAL A 383 -14.99 6.60 30.32
CA VAL A 383 -16.36 6.78 30.87
C VAL A 383 -16.37 6.81 32.39
N PHE A 384 -15.33 6.28 33.04
CA PHE A 384 -15.19 6.20 34.48
C PHE A 384 -13.75 6.53 34.86
N VAL A 385 -13.56 7.65 35.57
CA VAL A 385 -12.25 8.13 36.03
C VAL A 385 -12.30 8.34 37.53
N THR A 386 -11.39 7.70 38.26
CA THR A 386 -11.19 7.93 39.69
C THR A 386 -9.84 8.59 39.91
N SER A 387 -9.79 9.60 40.77
CA SER A 387 -8.58 10.33 41.14
C SER A 387 -8.49 10.51 42.64
N GLY A 388 -7.29 10.49 43.24
CA GLY A 388 -7.09 10.70 44.67
C GLY A 388 -5.65 11.04 45.02
N ASN A 389 -5.42 11.39 46.29
CA ASN A 389 -4.09 11.61 46.86
C ASN A 389 -3.63 10.33 47.57
N THR A 390 -2.32 10.05 47.59
CA THR A 390 -1.76 8.83 48.17
C THR A 390 -0.38 9.06 48.79
N THR A 391 -0.05 8.23 49.78
CA THR A 391 1.28 8.17 50.41
C THR A 391 2.10 6.95 49.94
N VAL A 392 1.64 6.22 48.92
CA VAL A 392 2.40 5.13 48.28
C VAL A 392 3.25 5.69 47.12
N PRO A 393 4.59 5.56 47.16
CA PRO A 393 5.49 6.15 46.15
C PRO A 393 5.71 5.29 44.91
N PHE A 394 5.08 4.11 44.81
CA PHE A 394 5.38 3.09 43.80
C PHE A 394 4.36 2.99 42.65
N LEU A 395 3.35 3.87 42.60
CA LEU A 395 2.35 3.87 41.52
C LEU A 395 2.96 4.42 40.22
N TYR A 396 2.51 3.94 39.06
CA TYR A 396 2.97 4.41 37.75
C TYR A 396 1.91 4.13 36.66
N PRO A 397 1.93 4.82 35.49
CA PRO A 397 0.97 4.57 34.42
C PRO A 397 1.00 3.11 33.93
N GLY A 398 -0.17 2.51 33.75
CA GLY A 398 -0.34 1.09 33.42
C GLY A 398 -0.32 0.14 34.62
N CYS A 399 0.13 0.57 35.82
CA CYS A 399 0.06 -0.25 37.02
C CYS A 399 -1.39 -0.42 37.51
N ILE A 400 -1.63 -1.46 38.32
CA ILE A 400 -2.96 -1.80 38.84
C ILE A 400 -3.04 -1.52 40.34
N ALA A 401 -4.17 -0.96 40.79
CA ALA A 401 -4.46 -0.76 42.21
C ALA A 401 -5.86 -1.27 42.59
N ASP A 402 -5.96 -1.92 43.75
CA ASP A 402 -7.23 -2.29 44.38
C ASP A 402 -7.62 -1.22 45.41
N ILE A 403 -8.76 -0.56 45.19
CA ILE A 403 -9.27 0.47 46.10
C ILE A 403 -10.14 -0.17 47.19
N GLN A 404 -9.85 0.14 48.44
CA GLN A 404 -10.74 -0.07 49.58
C GLN A 404 -11.25 1.26 50.11
N MET A 405 -12.58 1.38 50.25
CA MET A 405 -13.24 2.54 50.85
C MET A 405 -13.71 2.18 52.27
N ARG A 406 -13.76 3.17 53.17
CA ARG A 406 -14.33 3.01 54.52
C ARG A 406 -15.83 2.75 54.41
N LYS A 407 -16.37 1.79 55.17
CA LYS A 407 -17.82 1.62 55.32
C LYS A 407 -18.37 2.75 56.18
N THR A 408 -19.56 3.27 55.85
CA THR A 408 -20.26 4.30 56.63
C THR A 408 -20.34 3.90 58.11
N ASP A 409 -20.15 4.86 59.01
CA ASP A 409 -20.28 4.72 60.47
C ASP A 409 -19.40 3.65 61.14
N THR A 410 -18.33 3.17 60.48
CA THR A 410 -17.37 2.22 61.06
C THR A 410 -15.90 2.56 60.77
N ASN A 411 -14.99 1.84 61.43
CA ASN A 411 -13.57 1.83 61.10
C ASN A 411 -13.18 0.74 60.08
N GLU A 412 -14.14 -0.07 59.62
CA GLU A 412 -13.89 -1.10 58.63
C GLU A 412 -13.84 -0.54 57.22
N THR A 413 -13.09 -1.23 56.35
CA THR A 413 -13.08 -0.95 54.92
C THR A 413 -13.71 -2.10 54.13
N SER A 414 -14.10 -1.81 52.90
CA SER A 414 -14.59 -2.78 51.91
C SER A 414 -13.95 -2.49 50.57
N TYR A 415 -13.65 -3.55 49.81
CA TYR A 415 -13.26 -3.43 48.41
C TYR A 415 -14.31 -2.62 47.64
N PHE A 416 -13.84 -1.66 46.84
CA PHE A 416 -14.66 -0.79 46.01
C PHE A 416 -14.52 -1.16 44.53
N THR A 417 -13.31 -1.07 43.97
CA THR A 417 -13.05 -1.39 42.57
C THR A 417 -11.56 -1.57 42.29
N LYS A 418 -11.23 -2.18 41.16
CA LYS A 418 -9.88 -2.34 40.63
C LYS A 418 -9.64 -1.31 39.52
N LEU A 419 -8.54 -0.58 39.64
CA LEU A 419 -8.20 0.54 38.78
C LEU A 419 -6.87 0.30 38.06
N MET A 420 -6.76 0.87 36.85
CA MET A 420 -5.49 1.02 36.14
C MET A 420 -5.08 2.49 36.16
N LEU A 421 -3.88 2.76 36.64
CA LEU A 421 -3.31 4.10 36.73
C LEU A 421 -3.04 4.64 35.32
N ILE A 422 -3.43 5.89 35.04
CA ILE A 422 -3.17 6.57 33.75
C ILE A 422 -2.37 7.86 33.92
N GLU A 423 -2.44 8.50 35.08
CA GLU A 423 -1.58 9.62 35.45
C GLU A 423 -1.18 9.46 36.92
N VAL A 424 0.07 9.79 37.25
CA VAL A 424 0.57 9.81 38.63
C VAL A 424 1.49 11.01 38.81
N THR A 425 1.32 11.77 39.88
CA THR A 425 2.26 12.81 40.30
C THR A 425 2.93 12.39 41.59
N HIS A 426 4.22 12.73 41.71
CA HIS A 426 5.07 12.42 42.85
C HIS A 426 5.80 13.70 43.27
N GLN A 427 5.74 14.04 44.55
CA GLN A 427 6.53 15.11 45.14
C GLN A 427 7.25 14.59 46.39
N VAL A 428 8.55 14.84 46.49
CA VAL A 428 9.40 14.45 47.64
C VAL A 428 10.27 15.63 48.07
N ASP A 429 10.32 15.94 49.36
CA ASP A 429 11.22 16.97 49.92
C ASP A 429 12.55 16.39 50.42
N ALA A 430 13.49 17.28 50.80
CA ALA A 430 14.79 16.91 51.39
C ALA A 430 14.71 16.06 52.67
N ARG A 431 13.56 16.03 53.35
CA ARG A 431 13.32 15.20 54.55
C ARG A 431 12.76 13.82 54.20
N GLY A 432 12.32 13.64 52.95
CA GLY A 432 11.66 12.45 52.44
C GLY A 432 10.16 12.41 52.70
N TYR A 433 9.51 13.55 52.99
CA TYR A 433 8.05 13.60 52.99
C TYR A 433 7.56 13.47 51.54
N TYR A 434 6.74 12.46 51.30
CA TYR A 434 6.13 12.19 49.99
C TYR A 434 4.67 12.63 49.97
N ASN A 435 4.28 13.28 48.88
CA ASN A 435 2.90 13.54 48.51
C ASN A 435 2.71 13.09 47.06
N GLY A 436 1.76 12.18 46.83
CA GLY A 436 1.41 11.73 45.49
C GLY A 436 -0.07 11.96 45.18
N SER A 437 -0.40 12.13 43.90
CA SER A 437 -1.79 12.10 43.43
C SER A 437 -1.88 11.29 42.15
N PHE A 438 -3.07 10.82 41.78
CA PHE A 438 -3.25 10.01 40.58
C PHE A 438 -4.59 10.25 39.88
N GLN A 439 -4.64 9.89 38.59
CA GLN A 439 -5.87 9.59 37.85
C GLN A 439 -5.82 8.16 37.31
N ALA A 440 -6.96 7.48 37.33
CA ALA A 440 -7.07 6.07 36.98
C ALA A 440 -8.43 5.73 36.35
N ILE A 441 -8.44 4.70 35.51
CA ILE A 441 -9.61 4.13 34.82
C ILE A 441 -9.98 2.76 35.41
N ALA A 442 -11.11 2.19 35.01
CA ALA A 442 -11.39 0.78 35.29
C ALA A 442 -10.37 -0.12 34.54
N SER A 443 -9.79 -1.12 35.22
CA SER A 443 -8.74 -1.98 34.64
C SER A 443 -9.26 -3.10 33.72
N ASP A 444 -10.54 -3.06 33.36
CA ASP A 444 -11.31 -4.22 32.86
C ASP A 444 -11.47 -4.26 31.33
N THR A 445 -11.29 -3.12 30.66
CA THR A 445 -11.44 -3.00 29.19
C THR A 445 -10.29 -3.64 28.41
N GLY A 446 -9.08 -3.66 28.97
CA GLY A 446 -7.84 -3.94 28.25
C GLY A 446 -7.35 -2.78 27.35
N PHE A 447 -7.88 -1.57 27.55
CA PHE A 447 -7.53 -0.36 26.80
C PHE A 447 -7.21 0.83 27.71
N ILE A 448 -6.23 1.64 27.33
CA ILE A 448 -5.89 2.95 27.92
C ILE A 448 -6.42 4.11 27.03
N PRO A 449 -6.49 5.35 27.57
CA PRO A 449 -6.74 6.53 26.76
C PRO A 449 -5.62 6.70 25.72
N ARG A 450 -5.96 7.16 24.52
CA ARG A 450 -4.99 7.29 23.42
C ARG A 450 -3.97 8.41 23.69
N PRO A 451 -2.73 8.29 23.19
CA PRO A 451 -1.77 9.38 23.17
C PRO A 451 -2.23 10.59 22.36
N GLU A 452 -1.61 11.74 22.62
CA GLU A 452 -1.78 12.94 21.79
C GLU A 452 -0.94 12.82 20.50
N PHE A 453 -1.58 13.00 19.34
CA PHE A 453 -0.93 13.02 18.03
C PHE A 453 -1.76 13.82 17.01
N THR A 454 -1.10 14.24 15.94
CA THR A 454 -1.69 14.91 14.77
C THR A 454 -1.71 13.96 13.57
N VAL A 455 -2.71 14.10 12.69
CA VAL A 455 -2.81 13.28 11.48
C VAL A 455 -2.03 13.98 10.35
N PRO A 456 -1.01 13.35 9.75
CA PRO A 456 -0.26 13.94 8.64
C PRO A 456 -1.15 14.05 7.39
N VAL A 457 -0.91 15.10 6.61
CA VAL A 457 -1.61 15.38 5.35
C VAL A 457 -0.61 15.25 4.22
N ALA A 458 -0.78 14.23 3.38
CA ALA A 458 0.09 13.97 2.24
C ALA A 458 -0.35 14.77 1.01
N GLU A 459 0.57 15.57 0.48
CA GLU A 459 0.38 16.42 -0.70
C GLU A 459 0.80 15.70 -1.99
N PRO A 460 0.42 16.16 -3.19
CA PRO A 460 0.91 15.59 -4.43
C PRO A 460 2.43 15.74 -4.56
N GLN A 461 3.11 14.65 -4.97
CA GLN A 461 4.57 14.59 -5.08
C GLN A 461 5.00 13.93 -6.40
N PHE A 462 6.26 14.10 -6.78
CA PHE A 462 6.86 13.33 -7.87
C PHE A 462 7.38 11.98 -7.39
N GLY A 463 7.46 11.05 -8.33
CA GLY A 463 8.20 9.80 -8.19
C GLY A 463 8.51 9.20 -9.55
N LYS A 464 9.33 8.15 -9.54
CA LYS A 464 9.79 7.43 -10.72
C LYS A 464 9.24 6.00 -10.74
N VAL A 465 8.72 5.57 -11.88
CA VAL A 465 8.21 4.21 -12.07
C VAL A 465 9.38 3.22 -12.08
N VAL A 466 9.35 2.26 -11.16
CA VAL A 466 10.39 1.23 -10.99
C VAL A 466 9.94 -0.17 -11.43
N SER A 467 8.63 -0.45 -11.45
CA SER A 467 8.06 -1.66 -12.02
C SER A 467 6.63 -1.43 -12.50
N ASN A 468 6.30 -1.95 -13.69
CA ASN A 468 4.92 -2.06 -14.19
C ASN A 468 4.47 -3.53 -14.35
N THR A 469 5.24 -4.48 -13.79
CA THR A 469 4.92 -5.93 -13.82
C THR A 469 3.98 -6.30 -12.68
N ASP A 470 2.72 -5.85 -12.76
CA ASP A 470 1.69 -6.05 -11.73
C ASP A 470 1.29 -7.54 -11.57
N PRO A 471 1.56 -8.18 -10.41
CA PRO A 471 1.26 -9.61 -10.19
C PRO A 471 -0.22 -9.96 -10.26
N GLU A 472 -1.13 -9.00 -10.02
CA GLU A 472 -2.59 -9.23 -10.09
C GLU A 472 -3.20 -8.78 -11.44
N ASN A 473 -2.37 -8.26 -12.35
CA ASN A 473 -2.78 -7.77 -13.69
C ASN A 473 -3.95 -6.77 -13.64
N GLN A 474 -3.78 -5.70 -12.86
CA GLN A 474 -4.76 -4.62 -12.63
C GLN A 474 -4.32 -3.27 -13.21
N GLY A 475 -3.19 -3.21 -13.93
CA GLY A 475 -2.65 -1.96 -14.47
C GLY A 475 -2.01 -1.06 -13.39
N ARG A 476 -1.46 -1.67 -12.34
CA ARG A 476 -0.75 -0.96 -11.26
C ARG A 476 0.74 -0.85 -11.55
N VAL A 477 1.40 0.08 -10.88
CA VAL A 477 2.86 0.26 -10.95
C VAL A 477 3.45 0.37 -9.54
N GLN A 478 4.71 0.00 -9.37
CA GLN A 478 5.52 0.41 -8.22
C GLN A 478 6.29 1.68 -8.59
N VAL A 479 6.36 2.61 -7.66
CA VAL A 479 7.02 3.91 -7.82
C VAL A 479 8.01 4.11 -6.66
N GLN A 480 9.16 4.70 -6.95
CA GLN A 480 10.05 5.26 -5.93
C GLN A 480 9.78 6.77 -5.87
N LEU A 481 9.29 7.25 -4.72
CA LEU A 481 9.10 8.69 -4.47
C LEU A 481 10.46 9.39 -4.33
N ASP A 482 10.55 10.68 -4.64
CA ASP A 482 11.83 11.41 -4.70
C ASP A 482 12.64 11.44 -3.38
N TRP A 483 12.01 11.14 -2.24
CA TRP A 483 12.63 11.01 -0.91
C TRP A 483 12.94 9.56 -0.50
N GLN A 484 12.44 8.55 -1.22
CA GLN A 484 12.78 7.15 -1.00
C GLN A 484 14.16 6.84 -1.58
N THR A 485 14.93 5.96 -0.93
CA THR A 485 16.32 5.67 -1.34
C THR A 485 16.58 4.16 -1.45
N GLY A 486 17.73 3.78 -2.01
CA GLY A 486 18.17 2.38 -2.03
C GLY A 486 17.21 1.45 -2.77
N GLN A 487 16.43 0.67 -2.03
CA GLN A 487 15.44 -0.28 -2.54
C GLN A 487 14.00 0.05 -2.07
N ASP A 488 13.80 1.20 -1.43
CA ASP A 488 12.48 1.61 -0.93
C ASP A 488 11.60 2.06 -2.09
N THR A 489 10.38 1.53 -2.13
CA THR A 489 9.37 1.82 -3.15
C THR A 489 7.98 1.84 -2.52
N THR A 490 6.98 2.32 -3.24
CA THR A 490 5.58 1.95 -2.97
C THR A 490 5.36 0.45 -3.22
N GLU A 491 4.27 -0.08 -2.68
CA GLU A 491 3.64 -1.28 -3.25
C GLU A 491 3.06 -1.00 -4.66
N PHE A 492 2.39 -1.98 -5.27
CA PHE A 492 1.70 -1.78 -6.55
C PHE A 492 0.50 -0.83 -6.38
N ILE A 493 0.68 0.42 -6.79
CA ILE A 493 -0.32 1.50 -6.69
C ILE A 493 -1.10 1.67 -7.99
N ARG A 494 -2.35 2.09 -7.88
CA ARG A 494 -3.24 2.29 -9.04
C ARG A 494 -2.79 3.47 -9.89
N VAL A 495 -3.01 3.36 -11.19
CA VAL A 495 -2.88 4.45 -12.16
C VAL A 495 -4.26 5.06 -12.44
N MET A 496 -4.35 6.38 -12.39
CA MET A 496 -5.50 7.16 -12.84
C MET A 496 -5.52 7.24 -14.37
N SER A 497 -6.69 7.08 -14.97
CA SER A 497 -6.91 7.20 -16.42
C SER A 497 -8.04 8.19 -16.72
N PRO A 498 -8.00 8.95 -17.84
CA PRO A 498 -9.07 9.87 -18.24
C PRO A 498 -10.46 9.22 -18.39
N ASP A 499 -10.52 7.94 -18.76
CA ASP A 499 -11.74 7.13 -18.75
C ASP A 499 -11.38 5.68 -18.42
N ALA A 500 -12.09 5.07 -17.47
CA ALA A 500 -11.88 3.69 -17.05
C ALA A 500 -13.18 3.03 -16.58
N GLY A 501 -13.39 1.78 -16.99
CA GLY A 501 -14.47 0.94 -16.49
C GLY A 501 -14.68 -0.33 -17.29
N SER A 502 -15.93 -0.76 -17.37
CA SER A 502 -16.38 -1.93 -18.13
C SER A 502 -17.76 -1.71 -18.75
N SER A 503 -18.23 -2.68 -19.53
CA SER A 503 -19.61 -2.79 -20.03
C SER A 503 -19.92 -4.27 -20.37
N GLU A 504 -21.16 -4.58 -20.72
CA GLU A 504 -21.56 -5.93 -21.19
C GLU A 504 -20.72 -6.45 -22.37
N LYS A 505 -20.15 -5.54 -23.17
CA LYS A 505 -19.31 -5.87 -24.34
C LYS A 505 -17.81 -5.81 -24.04
N VAL A 506 -17.39 -5.20 -22.93
CA VAL A 506 -15.99 -4.93 -22.59
C VAL A 506 -15.80 -5.12 -21.07
N GLY A 507 -15.52 -6.35 -20.64
CA GLY A 507 -15.50 -6.71 -19.21
C GLY A 507 -14.36 -6.10 -18.38
N LYS A 508 -13.27 -5.67 -19.02
CA LYS A 508 -12.13 -4.95 -18.41
C LYS A 508 -11.59 -3.91 -19.40
N ASN A 509 -10.93 -2.87 -18.87
CA ASN A 509 -10.19 -1.87 -19.65
C ASN A 509 -11.03 -1.13 -20.72
N ARG A 510 -12.31 -0.87 -20.46
CA ARG A 510 -13.10 0.08 -21.27
C ARG A 510 -12.64 1.50 -20.94
N GLY A 511 -12.28 2.26 -21.97
CA GLY A 511 -11.83 3.65 -21.84
C GLY A 511 -10.40 3.82 -22.36
N PHE A 512 -9.62 4.69 -21.73
CA PHE A 512 -8.22 4.90 -22.06
C PHE A 512 -7.34 3.94 -21.23
N MET A 513 -6.41 3.24 -21.89
CA MET A 513 -5.53 2.27 -21.25
C MET A 513 -4.09 2.52 -21.71
N SER A 514 -3.33 3.25 -20.89
CA SER A 514 -1.88 3.39 -21.00
C SER A 514 -1.30 3.34 -19.60
N ILE A 515 -0.34 2.45 -19.37
CA ILE A 515 0.34 2.28 -18.09
C ILE A 515 1.76 2.85 -18.23
N PRO A 516 2.22 3.71 -17.31
CA PRO A 516 3.59 4.22 -17.31
C PRO A 516 4.65 3.11 -17.40
N GLU A 517 5.71 3.40 -18.13
CA GLU A 517 6.83 2.49 -18.37
C GLU A 517 7.93 2.67 -17.31
N VAL A 518 8.75 1.63 -17.11
CA VAL A 518 9.84 1.68 -16.13
C VAL A 518 10.86 2.74 -16.54
N GLY A 519 11.03 3.76 -15.69
CA GLY A 519 11.83 4.95 -15.97
C GLY A 519 11.03 6.25 -15.95
N ASP A 520 9.71 6.21 -16.21
CA ASP A 520 8.87 7.39 -16.35
C ASP A 520 8.76 8.20 -15.04
N GLN A 521 8.74 9.53 -15.15
CA GLN A 521 8.37 10.43 -14.06
C GLN A 521 6.85 10.59 -13.99
N VAL A 522 6.29 10.40 -12.80
CA VAL A 522 4.86 10.46 -12.52
C VAL A 522 4.58 11.39 -11.34
N ILE A 523 3.38 11.99 -11.35
CA ILE A 523 2.82 12.63 -10.14
C ILE A 523 2.03 11.58 -9.36
N ILE A 524 2.38 11.45 -8.09
CA ILE A 524 1.65 10.68 -7.08
C ILE A 524 0.75 11.62 -6.30
N ASN A 525 -0.46 11.17 -6.01
CA ASN A 525 -1.35 11.81 -5.05
C ASN A 525 -1.94 10.74 -4.10
N PHE A 526 -2.57 11.17 -3.01
CA PHE A 526 -2.91 10.34 -1.87
C PHE A 526 -4.42 10.31 -1.63
N VAL A 527 -5.02 9.12 -1.57
CA VAL A 527 -6.48 8.99 -1.41
C VAL A 527 -6.89 9.45 -0.01
N HIS A 528 -7.74 10.48 0.06
CA HIS A 528 -8.06 11.23 1.28
C HIS A 528 -6.83 11.90 1.94
N LEU A 529 -5.81 12.29 1.15
CA LEU A 529 -4.56 12.91 1.61
C LEU A 529 -3.80 12.08 2.67
N HIS A 530 -3.97 10.75 2.63
CA HIS A 530 -3.39 9.82 3.60
C HIS A 530 -2.10 9.22 3.06
N PRO A 531 -0.94 9.34 3.75
CA PRO A 531 0.37 8.94 3.21
C PRO A 531 0.44 7.46 2.82
N ASP A 532 -0.23 6.57 3.57
CA ASP A 532 -0.31 5.13 3.23
C ASP A 532 -1.19 4.80 2.01
N ARG A 533 -1.76 5.79 1.29
CA ARG A 533 -2.69 5.58 0.16
C ARG A 533 -2.28 6.25 -1.17
N PRO A 534 -1.03 6.10 -1.65
CA PRO A 534 -0.59 6.65 -2.93
C PRO A 534 -1.32 6.04 -4.14
N PHE A 535 -1.47 6.85 -5.20
CA PHE A 535 -1.86 6.46 -6.55
C PHE A 535 -1.19 7.38 -7.57
N VAL A 536 -0.90 6.88 -8.78
CA VAL A 536 -0.40 7.71 -9.89
C VAL A 536 -1.55 8.54 -10.44
N MET A 537 -1.42 9.87 -10.41
CA MET A 537 -2.33 10.81 -11.05
C MET A 537 -2.09 10.90 -12.57
N GLY A 538 -0.83 10.80 -13.00
CA GLY A 538 -0.43 10.80 -14.41
C GLY A 538 1.09 10.92 -14.58
N GLY A 539 1.57 10.75 -15.81
CA GLY A 539 2.96 11.08 -16.17
C GLY A 539 3.17 12.58 -16.27
N MET A 540 4.39 13.06 -16.02
CA MET A 540 4.76 14.47 -16.20
C MET A 540 5.98 14.62 -17.11
N TYR A 541 5.89 15.53 -18.08
CA TYR A 541 7.02 15.85 -18.96
C TYR A 541 8.03 16.74 -18.23
N HIS A 542 9.28 16.30 -18.17
CA HIS A 542 10.44 17.14 -17.82
C HIS A 542 11.29 17.43 -19.06
N GLY A 543 12.24 18.37 -18.95
CA GLY A 543 13.07 18.86 -20.07
C GLY A 543 14.02 17.83 -20.72
N GLY A 544 13.98 16.56 -20.31
CA GLY A 544 14.68 15.45 -20.99
C GLY A 544 13.76 14.60 -21.90
N ILE A 545 12.44 14.77 -21.82
CA ILE A 545 11.44 14.00 -22.58
C ILE A 545 10.34 14.85 -23.25
N GLY A 546 10.09 16.07 -22.76
CA GLY A 546 9.10 16.98 -23.34
C GLY A 546 9.65 17.78 -24.52
N ALA A 547 9.04 17.62 -25.71
CA ALA A 547 9.41 18.36 -26.93
C ALA A 547 8.43 19.48 -27.34
N GLY A 548 7.25 19.55 -26.70
CA GLY A 548 6.17 20.48 -27.06
C GLY A 548 5.50 20.17 -28.41
N GLY A 549 4.47 20.94 -28.78
CA GLY A 549 3.73 20.78 -30.05
C GLY A 549 4.46 21.31 -31.29
N GLY A 550 5.80 21.37 -31.29
CA GLY A 550 6.60 21.96 -32.36
C GLY A 550 6.33 23.44 -32.62
N THR A 551 6.70 23.92 -33.80
CA THR A 551 6.53 25.32 -34.22
C THR A 551 5.05 25.72 -34.16
N GLY A 552 4.75 26.81 -33.44
CA GLY A 552 3.39 27.31 -33.24
C GLY A 552 2.50 26.45 -32.31
N ASN A 553 3.04 25.39 -31.70
CA ASN A 553 2.28 24.37 -30.96
C ASN A 553 1.19 23.68 -31.83
N ASN A 554 1.48 23.52 -33.13
CA ASN A 554 0.56 22.95 -34.11
C ASN A 554 0.43 21.42 -34.03
N VAL A 555 1.48 20.72 -33.58
CA VAL A 555 1.54 19.26 -33.59
C VAL A 555 0.94 18.66 -32.31
N MET A 556 0.05 17.69 -32.49
CA MET A 556 -0.44 16.81 -31.41
C MET A 556 -0.23 15.34 -31.82
N SER A 557 0.12 14.48 -30.88
CA SER A 557 0.37 13.06 -31.19
C SER A 557 0.10 12.13 -30.02
N PHE A 558 -0.49 10.97 -30.32
CA PHE A 558 -0.48 9.80 -29.44
C PHE A 558 0.55 8.80 -29.98
N SER A 559 1.59 8.53 -29.20
CA SER A 559 2.73 7.70 -29.62
C SER A 559 2.95 6.56 -28.63
N GLY A 560 3.04 5.33 -29.13
CA GLY A 560 3.34 4.14 -28.32
C GLY A 560 4.84 3.84 -28.24
N ARG A 561 5.25 2.99 -27.27
CA ARG A 561 6.65 2.56 -27.07
C ARG A 561 7.31 1.95 -28.31
N SER A 562 6.53 1.41 -29.25
CA SER A 562 7.00 0.87 -30.54
C SER A 562 7.34 1.93 -31.60
N GLY A 563 7.03 3.21 -31.37
CA GLY A 563 7.12 4.26 -32.39
C GLY A 563 5.95 4.28 -33.37
N ALA A 564 4.89 3.49 -33.13
CA ALA A 564 3.59 3.68 -33.79
C ALA A 564 2.93 4.97 -33.26
N GLU A 565 2.38 5.77 -34.17
CA GLU A 565 1.88 7.12 -33.91
C GLU A 565 0.50 7.37 -34.56
N LEU A 566 -0.34 8.15 -33.87
CA LEU A 566 -1.45 8.89 -34.46
C LEU A 566 -1.16 10.38 -34.25
N LYS A 567 -0.88 11.09 -35.34
CA LYS A 567 -0.39 12.47 -35.35
C LYS A 567 -1.37 13.40 -36.08
N TYR A 568 -1.54 14.60 -35.53
CA TYR A 568 -2.30 15.71 -36.08
C TYR A 568 -1.36 16.91 -36.26
N ASP A 569 -1.47 17.62 -37.38
CA ASP A 569 -0.79 18.91 -37.59
C ASP A 569 -1.85 19.98 -37.86
N ASN A 570 -2.13 20.80 -36.85
CA ASN A 570 -3.14 21.86 -36.90
C ASN A 570 -2.71 23.06 -37.77
N GLY A 571 -1.43 23.14 -38.18
CA GLY A 571 -0.94 24.15 -39.10
C GLY A 571 -1.18 23.77 -40.56
N ALA A 572 -1.06 22.49 -40.89
CA ALA A 572 -1.38 21.93 -42.21
C ALA A 572 -2.85 21.48 -42.34
N GLY A 573 -3.55 21.25 -41.22
CA GLY A 573 -4.86 20.59 -41.21
C GLY A 573 -4.79 19.07 -41.47
N SER A 574 -3.61 18.47 -41.35
CA SER A 574 -3.33 17.09 -41.76
C SER A 574 -3.36 16.09 -40.61
N MET A 575 -3.56 14.81 -40.94
CA MET A 575 -3.62 13.70 -39.99
C MET A 575 -2.88 12.47 -40.53
N ASN A 576 -2.03 11.85 -39.72
CA ASN A 576 -1.24 10.68 -40.08
C ASN A 576 -1.38 9.58 -39.01
N LEU A 577 -1.80 8.39 -39.41
CA LEU A 577 -1.68 7.15 -38.64
C LEU A 577 -0.54 6.33 -39.23
N LYS A 578 0.43 5.92 -38.42
CA LYS A 578 1.63 5.21 -38.85
C LYS A 578 2.05 4.12 -37.86
N ASP A 579 2.51 2.99 -38.38
CA ASP A 579 3.06 1.89 -37.58
C ASP A 579 4.60 1.91 -37.49
N GLN A 580 5.16 0.95 -36.76
CA GLN A 580 6.62 0.78 -36.63
C GLN A 580 7.28 0.31 -37.95
N GLY A 581 6.56 -0.41 -38.81
CA GLY A 581 7.04 -0.85 -40.13
C GLY A 581 7.06 0.24 -41.21
N GLY A 582 6.47 1.41 -40.92
CA GLY A 582 6.34 2.55 -41.84
C GLY A 582 5.10 2.51 -42.75
N ALA A 583 4.22 1.51 -42.60
CA ALA A 583 2.90 1.54 -43.21
C ALA A 583 2.08 2.69 -42.59
N ASN A 584 1.29 3.38 -43.40
CA ASN A 584 0.63 4.61 -42.98
C ASN A 584 -0.65 4.93 -43.75
N MET A 585 -1.54 5.68 -43.09
CA MET A 585 -2.68 6.36 -43.69
C MET A 585 -2.56 7.86 -43.37
N ASN A 586 -2.42 8.68 -44.42
CA ASN A 586 -2.18 10.12 -44.30
C ASN A 586 -3.22 10.92 -45.09
N PHE A 587 -3.87 11.85 -44.40
CA PHE A 587 -4.81 12.85 -44.92
C PHE A 587 -4.09 14.20 -44.94
N ASP A 588 -3.97 14.83 -46.12
CA ASP A 588 -3.02 15.92 -46.33
C ASP A 588 -3.49 17.32 -45.89
N GLY A 589 -4.75 17.45 -45.45
CA GLY A 589 -5.39 18.74 -45.12
C GLY A 589 -5.96 19.51 -46.31
N THR A 590 -5.58 19.18 -47.55
CA THR A 590 -6.14 19.79 -48.78
C THR A 590 -7.32 19.00 -49.36
N GLY A 591 -7.48 17.75 -48.93
CA GLY A 591 -8.60 16.87 -49.27
C GLY A 591 -8.17 15.50 -49.82
N ASN A 592 -6.87 15.25 -49.96
CA ASN A 592 -6.32 13.99 -50.44
C ASN A 592 -6.11 13.01 -49.28
N ALA A 593 -6.34 11.72 -49.55
CA ALA A 593 -6.03 10.62 -48.65
C ALA A 593 -5.08 9.64 -49.34
N THR A 594 -4.10 9.14 -48.58
CA THR A 594 -3.10 8.18 -49.06
C THR A 594 -3.02 7.00 -48.08
N THR A 595 -2.82 5.78 -48.60
CA THR A 595 -2.69 4.56 -47.79
C THR A 595 -1.53 3.74 -48.34
N ASN A 596 -0.43 3.72 -47.60
CA ASN A 596 0.86 3.18 -48.04
C ASN A 596 1.21 1.92 -47.24
N ALA A 597 1.68 0.88 -47.94
CA ALA A 597 2.16 -0.35 -47.35
C ALA A 597 3.52 -0.74 -47.97
N ASN A 598 4.51 -1.02 -47.12
CA ASN A 598 5.90 -1.18 -47.56
C ASN A 598 6.24 -2.56 -48.16
N SER A 599 5.30 -3.52 -48.13
CA SER A 599 5.51 -4.88 -48.66
C SER A 599 4.34 -5.37 -49.52
N ASN A 600 3.12 -5.43 -48.96
CA ASN A 600 1.93 -5.93 -49.63
C ASN A 600 0.72 -5.06 -49.27
N HIS A 601 -0.18 -4.82 -50.23
CA HIS A 601 -1.49 -4.20 -50.03
C HIS A 601 -2.56 -5.19 -50.50
N THR A 602 -3.44 -5.63 -49.60
CA THR A 602 -4.48 -6.64 -49.90
C THR A 602 -5.85 -6.13 -49.49
N VAL A 603 -6.82 -6.15 -50.42
CA VAL A 603 -8.21 -5.75 -50.18
C VAL A 603 -9.12 -6.96 -50.37
N ASN A 604 -9.76 -7.42 -49.29
CA ASN A 604 -10.67 -8.56 -49.30
C ASN A 604 -12.11 -8.06 -49.10
N ALA A 605 -13.02 -8.43 -50.00
CA ALA A 605 -14.43 -8.02 -49.94
C ALA A 605 -15.36 -9.24 -50.00
N GLY A 606 -16.24 -9.39 -49.01
CA GLY A 606 -17.07 -10.59 -48.84
C GLY A 606 -18.38 -10.63 -49.65
N SER A 607 -18.64 -9.66 -50.53
CA SER A 607 -19.87 -9.62 -51.35
C SER A 607 -19.67 -8.87 -52.67
N SER A 608 -19.08 -7.67 -52.62
CA SER A 608 -18.66 -6.94 -53.81
C SER A 608 -17.55 -5.93 -53.48
N ASN A 609 -16.74 -5.61 -54.48
CA ASN A 609 -15.77 -4.51 -54.47
C ASN A 609 -16.08 -3.58 -55.64
N VAL A 610 -16.08 -2.26 -55.41
CA VAL A 610 -16.48 -1.27 -56.42
C VAL A 610 -15.57 -0.04 -56.33
N ILE A 611 -14.85 0.24 -57.41
CA ILE A 611 -14.03 1.44 -57.58
C ILE A 611 -14.77 2.39 -58.54
N ASN A 612 -15.03 3.61 -58.08
CA ASN A 612 -15.81 4.63 -58.78
C ASN A 612 -14.98 5.91 -58.95
N VAL A 613 -14.92 6.45 -60.17
CA VAL A 613 -14.22 7.71 -60.47
C VAL A 613 -15.19 8.75 -61.02
N GLY A 614 -15.09 10.00 -60.56
CA GLY A 614 -15.85 11.14 -61.09
C GLY A 614 -17.38 11.12 -60.86
N GLY A 615 -17.85 10.32 -59.90
CA GLY A 615 -19.24 10.36 -59.44
C GLY A 615 -19.55 11.63 -58.64
N LYS A 616 -20.82 11.99 -58.54
CA LYS A 616 -21.32 13.08 -57.67
C LYS A 616 -22.51 12.59 -56.87
N LYS A 617 -22.93 13.34 -55.84
CA LYS A 617 -24.01 12.97 -54.92
C LYS A 617 -25.27 12.41 -55.61
N ASP A 618 -25.62 12.97 -56.77
CA ASP A 618 -26.82 12.64 -57.53
C ASP A 618 -26.49 12.24 -59.00
N ALA A 619 -25.27 11.75 -59.28
CA ALA A 619 -24.85 11.35 -60.63
C ALA A 619 -23.90 10.13 -60.66
N PRO A 620 -24.11 9.16 -61.58
CA PRO A 620 -23.29 7.95 -61.68
C PRO A 620 -21.83 8.27 -62.06
N PRO A 621 -20.86 7.42 -61.67
CA PRO A 621 -19.43 7.60 -61.95
C PRO A 621 -19.14 7.74 -63.45
N GLN A 622 -18.02 8.33 -63.82
CA GLN A 622 -17.54 8.37 -65.21
C GLN A 622 -16.77 7.09 -65.59
N SER A 623 -16.20 6.41 -64.59
CA SER A 623 -15.52 5.12 -64.72
C SER A 623 -15.80 4.24 -63.51
N LEU A 624 -16.05 2.96 -63.76
CA LEU A 624 -16.51 1.96 -62.81
C LEU A 624 -15.73 0.65 -63.01
N LEU A 625 -15.13 0.14 -61.95
CA LEU A 625 -14.71 -1.28 -61.85
C LEU A 625 -15.48 -1.92 -60.70
N LYS A 626 -16.36 -2.87 -61.03
CA LYS A 626 -17.11 -3.68 -60.07
C LYS A 626 -16.70 -5.15 -60.17
N MET A 627 -16.57 -5.80 -59.02
CA MET A 627 -16.42 -7.26 -58.87
C MET A 627 -17.43 -7.74 -57.82
N ASP A 628 -18.08 -8.89 -58.01
CA ASP A 628 -19.01 -9.46 -57.02
C ASP A 628 -18.87 -10.97 -56.78
N ALA A 629 -19.47 -11.43 -55.68
CA ALA A 629 -19.42 -12.81 -55.21
C ALA A 629 -20.15 -13.82 -56.12
N GLY A 630 -20.84 -13.36 -57.18
CA GLY A 630 -21.31 -14.22 -58.26
C GLY A 630 -20.22 -14.56 -59.29
N GLY A 631 -19.01 -13.99 -59.14
CA GLY A 631 -17.93 -14.10 -60.12
C GLY A 631 -18.01 -13.07 -61.26
N ASN A 632 -18.96 -12.13 -61.20
CA ASN A 632 -19.10 -11.11 -62.23
C ASN A 632 -18.02 -10.04 -62.07
N ILE A 633 -17.44 -9.62 -63.20
CA ILE A 633 -16.58 -8.43 -63.29
C ILE A 633 -17.23 -7.49 -64.31
N THR A 634 -17.38 -6.22 -63.93
CA THR A 634 -17.91 -5.16 -64.79
C THR A 634 -16.91 -4.02 -64.84
N LEU A 635 -16.43 -3.71 -66.04
CA LEU A 635 -15.63 -2.53 -66.34
C LEU A 635 -16.46 -1.64 -67.26
N ASP A 636 -16.76 -0.42 -66.82
CA ASP A 636 -17.66 0.52 -67.48
C ASP A 636 -17.06 1.93 -67.47
N GLY A 637 -17.24 2.68 -68.56
CA GLY A 637 -16.59 3.96 -68.80
C GLY A 637 -17.28 4.75 -69.90
N LYS A 638 -17.77 5.96 -69.58
CA LYS A 638 -18.66 6.76 -70.44
C LYS A 638 -18.02 7.44 -71.66
N THR A 639 -16.85 6.99 -72.11
CA THR A 639 -16.15 7.63 -73.24
C THR A 639 -15.23 6.64 -73.94
N SER A 640 -14.39 5.95 -73.18
CA SER A 640 -13.65 4.79 -73.67
C SER A 640 -13.19 3.85 -72.54
N ILE A 641 -12.88 2.62 -72.93
CA ILE A 641 -12.13 1.64 -72.15
C ILE A 641 -10.98 1.16 -73.06
N THR A 642 -9.73 1.34 -72.63
CA THR A 642 -8.55 0.97 -73.42
C THR A 642 -7.70 -0.05 -72.68
N LEU A 643 -7.41 -1.17 -73.34
CA LEU A 643 -6.47 -2.21 -72.90
C LEU A 643 -5.24 -2.12 -73.81
N GLN A 644 -4.08 -1.73 -73.29
CA GLN A 644 -2.91 -1.38 -74.11
C GLN A 644 -1.59 -1.93 -73.54
N VAL A 645 -0.72 -2.40 -74.43
CA VAL A 645 0.68 -2.78 -74.15
C VAL A 645 1.55 -2.25 -75.29
N GLY A 646 2.23 -1.12 -75.07
CA GLY A 646 2.97 -0.42 -76.12
C GLY A 646 2.04 0.03 -77.25
N ASP A 647 2.42 -0.26 -78.50
CA ASP A 647 1.65 0.09 -79.70
C ASP A 647 0.52 -0.90 -80.04
N ASN A 648 0.26 -1.89 -79.17
CA ASN A 648 -0.80 -2.88 -79.34
C ASN A 648 -1.96 -2.55 -78.38
N SER A 649 -3.20 -2.48 -78.87
CA SER A 649 -4.36 -2.03 -78.09
C SER A 649 -5.70 -2.65 -78.49
N ILE A 650 -6.62 -2.69 -77.54
CA ILE A 650 -8.06 -2.85 -77.76
C ILE A 650 -8.77 -1.66 -77.11
N THR A 651 -9.56 -0.93 -77.88
CA THR A 651 -10.31 0.26 -77.43
C THR A 651 -11.80 0.03 -77.67
N ILE A 652 -12.60 0.17 -76.62
CA ILE A 652 -14.06 0.20 -76.67
C ILE A 652 -14.47 1.66 -76.48
N SER A 653 -15.32 2.19 -77.36
CA SER A 653 -15.82 3.58 -77.32
C SER A 653 -17.25 3.67 -77.89
N GLU A 654 -17.84 4.87 -77.91
CA GLU A 654 -19.13 5.11 -78.58
C GLU A 654 -19.07 4.89 -80.11
N GLU A 655 -17.87 4.95 -80.70
CA GLU A 655 -17.64 4.67 -82.13
C GLU A 655 -17.58 3.17 -82.44
N GLY A 656 -17.37 2.31 -81.42
CA GLY A 656 -17.34 0.86 -81.56
C GLY A 656 -16.22 0.18 -80.77
N ILE A 657 -15.82 -1.01 -81.22
CA ILE A 657 -14.71 -1.78 -80.66
C ILE A 657 -13.61 -1.87 -81.73
N MET A 658 -12.46 -1.28 -81.45
CA MET A 658 -11.28 -1.31 -82.32
C MET A 658 -10.17 -2.15 -81.66
N ALA A 659 -9.48 -2.96 -82.46
CA ALA A 659 -8.28 -3.68 -82.05
C ALA A 659 -7.14 -3.35 -83.03
N SER A 660 -5.96 -3.06 -82.51
CA SER A 660 -4.78 -2.69 -83.31
C SER A 660 -3.51 -3.33 -82.76
N ALA A 661 -2.58 -3.65 -83.66
CA ALA A 661 -1.26 -4.14 -83.30
C ALA A 661 -0.20 -3.39 -84.11
N GLY A 662 0.44 -2.38 -83.51
CA GLY A 662 1.57 -1.67 -84.12
C GLY A 662 2.78 -2.58 -84.40
N LYS A 663 2.88 -3.72 -83.70
CA LYS A 663 3.78 -4.82 -84.08
C LYS A 663 3.25 -6.18 -83.64
N GLY A 664 3.05 -7.08 -84.62
CA GLY A 664 2.67 -8.48 -84.38
C GLY A 664 1.56 -8.93 -85.33
N ILE A 665 0.62 -9.72 -84.80
CA ILE A 665 -0.58 -10.21 -85.48
C ILE A 665 -1.76 -10.11 -84.50
N ILE A 666 -2.96 -9.86 -85.02
CA ILE A 666 -4.22 -10.07 -84.29
C ILE A 666 -4.72 -11.45 -84.72
N ASP A 667 -4.33 -12.49 -83.98
CA ASP A 667 -4.77 -13.87 -84.19
C ASP A 667 -6.08 -14.13 -83.43
N ILE A 668 -7.11 -14.62 -84.13
CA ILE A 668 -8.42 -14.97 -83.59
C ILE A 668 -8.73 -16.40 -84.02
N THR A 669 -8.14 -17.37 -83.31
CA THR A 669 -8.27 -18.80 -83.61
C THR A 669 -9.25 -19.50 -82.67
N ALA A 670 -10.28 -20.16 -83.23
CA ALA A 670 -11.19 -21.03 -82.49
C ALA A 670 -10.68 -22.48 -82.49
N LEU A 671 -10.15 -22.96 -81.36
CA LEU A 671 -9.57 -24.31 -81.25
C LEU A 671 -10.59 -25.45 -81.36
N THR A 672 -11.85 -25.19 -81.01
CA THR A 672 -12.99 -26.11 -81.16
C THR A 672 -14.26 -25.32 -81.42
N GLY A 673 -15.21 -25.89 -82.16
CA GLY A 673 -16.44 -25.19 -82.56
C GLY A 673 -16.25 -24.42 -83.88
N ALA A 674 -16.95 -23.28 -84.02
CA ALA A 674 -16.87 -22.44 -85.21
C ALA A 674 -16.62 -20.98 -84.82
N LEU A 675 -15.73 -20.30 -85.57
CA LEU A 675 -15.59 -18.85 -85.50
C LEU A 675 -16.68 -18.21 -86.36
N GLY A 676 -17.57 -17.44 -85.74
CA GLY A 676 -18.64 -16.72 -86.41
C GLY A 676 -18.37 -15.21 -86.44
N LEU A 677 -18.26 -14.65 -87.65
CA LEU A 677 -18.31 -13.20 -87.89
C LEU A 677 -19.57 -12.92 -88.73
N SER A 678 -20.32 -11.86 -88.40
CA SER A 678 -21.50 -11.46 -89.19
C SER A 678 -21.84 -9.99 -88.99
N SER A 679 -22.26 -9.32 -90.07
CA SER A 679 -22.94 -8.01 -90.03
C SER A 679 -24.39 -8.21 -90.50
N LYS A 680 -25.33 -7.43 -89.94
CA LYS A 680 -26.77 -7.58 -90.20
C LYS A 680 -27.44 -6.36 -90.85
N GLY A 681 -26.75 -5.23 -90.92
CA GLY A 681 -27.34 -3.95 -91.38
C GLY A 681 -26.37 -3.04 -92.12
N GLY A 682 -25.15 -3.51 -92.40
CA GLY A 682 -24.12 -2.81 -93.17
C GLY A 682 -23.16 -3.84 -93.79
N PRO A 683 -22.16 -3.40 -94.57
CA PRO A 683 -21.15 -4.30 -95.12
C PRO A 683 -20.33 -5.00 -94.02
N MET A 684 -19.53 -5.98 -94.44
CA MET A 684 -18.39 -6.50 -93.69
C MET A 684 -17.16 -6.33 -94.58
N ASP A 685 -16.38 -5.30 -94.30
CA ASP A 685 -15.22 -4.96 -95.11
C ASP A 685 -13.98 -5.70 -94.59
N ILE A 686 -13.28 -6.39 -95.49
CA ILE A 686 -11.99 -7.02 -95.24
C ILE A 686 -11.00 -6.41 -96.24
N SER A 687 -10.05 -5.62 -95.73
CA SER A 687 -9.08 -4.89 -96.53
C SER A 687 -7.64 -5.22 -96.11
N THR A 688 -6.71 -5.19 -97.06
CA THR A 688 -5.29 -5.46 -96.84
C THR A 688 -4.45 -4.95 -98.01
N ASP A 689 -3.35 -4.26 -97.72
CA ASP A 689 -2.36 -3.79 -98.72
C ASP A 689 -1.43 -4.92 -99.22
N SER A 690 -1.79 -6.17 -98.95
CA SER A 690 -1.03 -7.40 -99.24
C SER A 690 -1.98 -8.58 -99.46
N PRO A 691 -1.53 -9.71 -100.08
CA PRO A 691 -2.43 -10.78 -100.50
C PRO A 691 -3.28 -11.39 -99.38
N LEU A 692 -4.60 -11.25 -99.47
CA LEU A 692 -5.55 -11.93 -98.58
C LEU A 692 -5.50 -13.45 -98.82
N THR A 693 -5.21 -14.20 -97.76
CA THR A 693 -5.14 -15.67 -97.81
C THR A 693 -6.24 -16.28 -96.95
N ILE A 694 -7.09 -17.12 -97.55
CA ILE A 694 -8.17 -17.84 -96.87
C ILE A 694 -7.99 -19.34 -97.14
N THR A 695 -7.77 -20.13 -96.09
CA THR A 695 -7.53 -21.58 -96.19
C THR A 695 -8.63 -22.37 -95.48
N GLY A 696 -9.39 -23.16 -96.24
CA GLY A 696 -10.24 -24.22 -95.70
C GLY A 696 -9.46 -25.52 -95.48
N GLY A 697 -10.10 -26.48 -94.79
CA GLY A 697 -9.59 -27.85 -94.66
C GLY A 697 -10.00 -28.72 -95.87
N PRO A 698 -10.84 -29.75 -95.71
CA PRO A 698 -11.31 -30.57 -96.83
C PRO A 698 -12.28 -29.83 -97.77
N SER A 699 -12.84 -28.68 -97.33
CA SER A 699 -13.68 -27.80 -98.15
C SER A 699 -13.66 -26.36 -97.62
N ALA A 700 -14.04 -25.44 -98.50
CA ALA A 700 -14.47 -24.08 -98.18
C ALA A 700 -15.73 -23.79 -99.00
N VAL A 701 -16.72 -23.11 -98.41
CA VAL A 701 -17.98 -22.79 -99.08
C VAL A 701 -18.22 -21.29 -98.97
N MET A 702 -18.33 -20.62 -100.12
CA MET A 702 -18.73 -19.22 -100.22
C MET A 702 -20.09 -19.19 -100.93
N SER A 703 -21.09 -18.59 -100.29
CA SER A 703 -22.44 -18.44 -100.83
C SER A 703 -22.89 -17.00 -100.69
N SER A 704 -23.24 -16.37 -101.80
CA SER A 704 -23.69 -14.98 -101.87
C SER A 704 -24.98 -14.87 -102.73
N GLY A 705 -25.65 -13.72 -102.66
CA GLY A 705 -26.78 -13.39 -103.54
C GLY A 705 -26.30 -12.84 -104.89
N ASP A 706 -27.07 -11.94 -105.49
CA ASP A 706 -26.64 -11.19 -106.67
C ASP A 706 -25.33 -10.43 -106.35
N THR A 707 -24.22 -10.85 -106.98
CA THR A 707 -22.86 -10.43 -106.63
C THR A 707 -22.09 -10.01 -107.86
N ASN A 708 -21.60 -8.77 -107.88
CA ASN A 708 -20.58 -8.36 -108.84
C ASN A 708 -19.21 -8.78 -108.31
N ILE A 709 -18.67 -9.88 -108.83
CA ILE A 709 -17.26 -10.24 -108.69
C ILE A 709 -16.52 -9.61 -109.88
N MET A 710 -15.46 -8.83 -109.59
CA MET A 710 -14.52 -8.26 -110.57
C MET A 710 -13.09 -8.58 -110.14
#